data_AF-A0A938P1D8-F1
#
_entry.id   AF-A0A938P1D8-F1
#
_cell.length_a   1.000
_cell.length_b   1.000
_cell.length_c   1.000
_cell.angle_alpha   90.00
_cell.angle_beta   90.00
_cell.angle_gamma   90.00
#
_symmetry.space_group_name_H-M   'P 1'
#
loop_
_entity.id
_entity.type
_entity.pdbx_description
1 polymer ?
#
loop_
_entity_poly.entity_id
_entity_poly.type
_entity_poly.pdbx_seq_one_letter_code
_entity_poly.pdbx_strand_id
1 'polypeptide(L)'
;MRKATPMKNWRLFSIATLMICAFASVTAQTSTKRAMNFMDILQMRSVSSPAVSTDGKWLLYTYSIPDWKAAKSYTDIYLVSMERGVPSTRQMTFTKNKNETTPRWAPGGGLFAFLSNRDAPESKSSQNQVYVMRPDGGEASKLSDAKDGVSSFSFSKDGKRLAFSAGKEDERQLWIISVAELDKAKPSQLTKRKAPIVSWQFSPDSRRIYFLSPDSVDKADQQRKEKKFDVRVRNEESPLVHLWSIELESKKETRHTSSTDYSVSSVSIADNGEWIGFRGTPGNRYLRTVTESQTYSDLYLLEVKTGNIERLTNNKEIGESSLSFSPDGSLIAFSADDDFTYFRNDRVYLRRTTDSGGKWRKLGADFDGDVTVGFWSDDGKTICFNDGIKVTNQLFTLSVETGKVTRVTLEQASVRASQDDNSRRLLISYSSSVSPTDYYTVKSFGDITDRSSWIRLTDSNPQVADIALGEVEEVEWQSSDGKRVGGVLVKPVGYEKGKRCPLIVQIHGGPAGAVVLNFNASHGYYSHVYAGAGYACLLPNYRGSTNYGERHKMQISGDYFRQGYEDIMTGVDHLIKIGLADGDRMGVMGWSAGGHWSNWILTHTNRFKAISSGAGAVNWTSMYAQSDIQRGREFYYKGRPY
;
A
#
# COMPACT_ATOMS: atom_id res chain seq x y z
N MET A 1 -40.13 -97.13 5.40
CA MET A 1 -40.72 -98.16 4.51
C MET A 1 -41.25 -97.48 3.26
N ARG A 2 -40.81 -97.96 2.07
CA ARG A 2 -41.44 -97.99 0.72
C ARG A 2 -42.13 -96.70 0.19
N LYS A 3 -41.60 -96.10 -0.91
CA LYS A 3 -42.08 -96.16 -2.34
C LYS A 3 -43.52 -95.60 -2.52
N ALA A 4 -43.88 -94.76 -3.50
CA ALA A 4 -43.49 -94.69 -4.90
C ALA A 4 -43.89 -93.34 -5.58
N THR A 5 -43.22 -93.02 -6.69
CA THR A 5 -43.52 -92.09 -7.81
C THR A 5 -44.84 -92.46 -8.56
N PRO A 6 -45.40 -91.70 -9.57
CA PRO A 6 -44.72 -90.88 -10.62
C PRO A 6 -45.46 -89.63 -11.23
N MET A 7 -44.74 -88.88 -12.10
CA MET A 7 -45.08 -88.26 -13.43
C MET A 7 -46.49 -87.63 -13.70
N LYS A 8 -46.73 -86.58 -14.53
CA LYS A 8 -46.07 -86.00 -15.72
C LYS A 8 -46.78 -84.68 -16.14
N ASN A 9 -46.02 -83.77 -16.74
CA ASN A 9 -46.28 -82.89 -17.91
C ASN A 9 -47.22 -81.66 -17.93
N TRP A 10 -46.55 -80.53 -18.20
CA TRP A 10 -46.81 -79.42 -19.14
C TRP A 10 -48.14 -78.64 -19.13
N ARG A 11 -48.01 -77.31 -18.97
CA ARG A 11 -48.31 -76.31 -20.01
C ARG A 11 -47.69 -74.94 -19.66
N LEU A 12 -47.08 -74.32 -20.67
CA LEU A 12 -46.68 -72.91 -20.67
C LEU A 12 -47.91 -72.00 -20.61
N PHE A 13 -47.86 -70.95 -19.80
CA PHE A 13 -48.65 -69.73 -19.99
C PHE A 13 -47.79 -68.52 -19.60
N SER A 14 -47.60 -67.63 -20.57
CA SER A 14 -46.96 -66.32 -20.43
C SER A 14 -47.94 -65.33 -19.80
N ILE A 15 -47.54 -64.59 -18.76
CA ILE A 15 -48.12 -63.27 -18.43
C ILE A 15 -46.98 -62.34 -17.97
N ALA A 16 -46.96 -61.16 -18.58
CA ALA A 16 -45.93 -60.15 -18.53
C ALA A 16 -45.71 -59.56 -17.12
N THR A 17 -44.44 -59.29 -16.79
CA THR A 17 -44.06 -58.42 -15.67
C THR A 17 -43.31 -57.22 -16.25
N LEU A 18 -43.93 -56.04 -16.18
CA LEU A 18 -43.30 -54.77 -16.51
C LEU A 18 -42.15 -54.52 -15.53
N MET A 19 -40.91 -54.48 -16.02
CA MET A 19 -39.76 -53.98 -15.29
C MET A 19 -39.73 -52.46 -15.43
N ILE A 20 -40.10 -51.73 -14.39
CA ILE A 20 -39.89 -50.28 -14.30
C ILE A 20 -38.46 -50.06 -13.80
N CYS A 21 -37.55 -49.74 -14.71
CA CYS A 21 -36.23 -49.21 -14.37
C CYS A 21 -36.39 -47.76 -13.88
N ALA A 22 -36.35 -47.55 -12.57
CA ALA A 22 -36.22 -46.21 -11.99
C ALA A 22 -34.77 -45.73 -12.18
N PHE A 23 -34.51 -44.99 -13.25
CA PHE A 23 -33.34 -44.14 -13.34
C PHE A 23 -33.52 -42.99 -12.34
N ALA A 24 -32.89 -43.11 -11.17
CA ALA A 24 -32.66 -41.97 -10.30
C ALA A 24 -31.62 -41.08 -10.98
N SER A 25 -32.08 -40.10 -11.74
CA SER A 25 -31.27 -38.99 -12.21
C SER A 25 -30.74 -38.25 -10.99
N VAL A 26 -29.48 -38.48 -10.62
CA VAL A 26 -28.75 -37.60 -9.71
C VAL A 26 -28.50 -36.32 -10.49
N THR A 27 -29.47 -35.40 -10.47
CA THR A 27 -29.20 -34.01 -10.82
C THR A 27 -28.25 -33.49 -9.75
N ALA A 28 -26.97 -33.36 -10.09
CA ALA A 28 -26.07 -32.51 -9.33
C ALA A 28 -26.71 -31.12 -9.30
N GLN A 29 -27.24 -30.72 -8.14
CA GLN A 29 -27.55 -29.33 -7.88
C GLN A 29 -26.20 -28.61 -7.91
N THR A 30 -25.82 -28.08 -9.07
CA THR A 30 -24.84 -27.01 -9.15
C THR A 30 -25.41 -25.87 -8.32
N SER A 31 -24.94 -25.72 -7.09
CA SER A 31 -25.25 -24.57 -6.27
C SER A 31 -24.82 -23.34 -7.07
N THR A 32 -25.79 -22.55 -7.52
CA THR A 32 -25.52 -21.27 -8.19
C THR A 32 -24.92 -20.35 -7.14
N LYS A 33 -23.63 -20.00 -7.30
CA LYS A 33 -22.93 -19.08 -6.40
C LYS A 33 -23.76 -17.80 -6.22
N ARG A 34 -23.89 -17.33 -4.98
CA ARG A 34 -24.60 -16.08 -4.67
C ARG A 34 -23.79 -14.90 -5.21
N ALA A 35 -24.47 -13.92 -5.81
CA ALA A 35 -23.84 -12.67 -6.22
C ALA A 35 -23.33 -11.84 -5.01
N MET A 36 -22.26 -11.09 -5.21
CA MET A 36 -21.72 -10.19 -4.17
C MET A 36 -22.75 -9.12 -3.78
N ASN A 37 -22.82 -8.81 -2.48
CA ASN A 37 -23.59 -7.69 -1.95
C ASN A 37 -22.72 -6.80 -1.05
N PHE A 38 -23.27 -5.68 -0.59
CA PHE A 38 -22.53 -4.71 0.23
C PHE A 38 -22.01 -5.28 1.56
N MET A 39 -22.73 -6.24 2.16
CA MET A 39 -22.29 -6.88 3.42
C MET A 39 -21.02 -7.71 3.23
N ASP A 40 -20.76 -8.22 2.03
CA ASP A 40 -19.52 -8.94 1.73
C ASP A 40 -18.30 -8.02 1.87
N ILE A 41 -18.41 -6.77 1.37
CA ILE A 41 -17.35 -5.75 1.51
C ILE A 41 -17.06 -5.44 2.97
N LEU A 42 -18.10 -5.31 3.80
CA LEU A 42 -17.95 -5.03 5.24
C LEU A 42 -17.33 -6.18 6.03
N GLN A 43 -17.23 -7.37 5.45
CA GLN A 43 -16.65 -8.57 6.06
C GLN A 43 -15.26 -8.90 5.51
N MET A 44 -14.77 -8.13 4.53
CA MET A 44 -13.45 -8.36 3.93
C MET A 44 -12.34 -8.15 4.95
N ARG A 45 -11.51 -9.18 5.13
CA ARG A 45 -10.29 -9.09 5.93
C ARG A 45 -9.20 -8.41 5.12
N SER A 46 -8.32 -7.70 5.80
CA SER A 46 -7.10 -7.15 5.21
C SER A 46 -5.87 -7.83 5.76
N VAL A 47 -4.90 -8.10 4.89
CA VAL A 47 -3.57 -8.59 5.25
C VAL A 47 -2.56 -7.46 5.24
N SER A 48 -1.67 -7.44 6.23
CA SER A 48 -0.68 -6.38 6.38
C SER A 48 0.53 -6.81 7.20
N SER A 49 1.47 -5.88 7.40
CA SER A 49 2.68 -6.02 8.22
C SER A 49 3.47 -7.33 7.99
N PRO A 50 3.82 -7.67 6.74
CA PRO A 50 4.66 -8.82 6.49
C PRO A 50 6.04 -8.64 7.13
N ALA A 51 6.55 -9.68 7.77
CA ALA A 51 7.88 -9.74 8.35
C ALA A 51 8.50 -11.12 8.09
N VAL A 52 9.45 -11.17 7.16
CA VAL A 52 10.17 -12.40 6.82
C VAL A 52 11.21 -12.71 7.91
N SER A 53 11.35 -13.98 8.28
CA SER A 53 12.38 -14.42 9.20
C SER A 53 13.76 -14.21 8.60
N THR A 54 14.77 -13.99 9.44
CA THR A 54 16.16 -13.75 8.98
C THR A 54 16.73 -14.89 8.12
N ASP A 55 16.30 -16.13 8.34
CA ASP A 55 16.67 -17.29 7.52
C ASP A 55 15.82 -17.46 6.25
N GLY A 56 14.83 -16.57 6.03
CA GLY A 56 13.96 -16.56 4.87
C GLY A 56 12.97 -17.73 4.78
N LYS A 57 12.74 -18.46 5.87
CA LYS A 57 11.88 -19.66 5.89
C LYS A 57 10.44 -19.40 6.31
N TRP A 58 10.20 -18.31 7.02
CA TRP A 58 8.91 -18.00 7.62
C TRP A 58 8.49 -16.56 7.34
N LEU A 59 7.19 -16.34 7.22
CA LEU A 59 6.58 -15.02 7.17
C LEU A 59 5.62 -14.87 8.36
N LEU A 60 5.83 -13.84 9.16
CA LEU A 60 4.80 -13.30 10.05
C LEU A 60 4.00 -12.26 9.29
N TYR A 61 2.71 -12.17 9.55
CA TYR A 61 1.83 -11.15 8.99
C TYR A 61 0.63 -10.95 9.91
N THR A 62 -0.15 -9.89 9.67
CA THR A 62 -1.37 -9.61 10.42
C THR A 62 -2.61 -9.75 9.55
N TYR A 63 -3.68 -10.30 10.10
CA TYR A 63 -5.02 -10.16 9.54
C TYR A 63 -5.85 -9.21 10.38
N SER A 64 -6.39 -8.17 9.75
CA SER A 64 -7.41 -7.32 10.34
C SER A 64 -8.79 -7.81 9.95
N ILE A 65 -9.61 -8.12 10.95
CA ILE A 65 -10.96 -8.63 10.80
C ILE A 65 -11.92 -7.49 11.18
N PRO A 66 -12.75 -7.01 10.25
CA PRO A 66 -13.72 -5.96 10.55
C PRO A 66 -14.87 -6.49 11.42
N ASP A 67 -15.27 -5.68 12.40
CA ASP A 67 -16.55 -5.77 13.10
C ASP A 67 -17.36 -4.51 12.77
N TRP A 68 -18.18 -4.62 11.73
CA TRP A 68 -18.98 -3.51 11.23
C TRP A 68 -20.06 -3.06 12.22
N LYS A 69 -20.52 -3.93 13.13
CA LYS A 69 -21.51 -3.56 14.16
C LYS A 69 -20.88 -2.70 15.24
N ALA A 70 -19.66 -3.04 15.65
CA ALA A 70 -18.87 -2.24 16.59
C ALA A 70 -18.20 -1.02 15.94
N ALA A 71 -18.26 -0.91 14.60
CA ALA A 71 -17.48 0.04 13.80
C ALA A 71 -15.97 -0.01 14.14
N LYS A 72 -15.45 -1.23 14.34
CA LYS A 72 -14.07 -1.51 14.75
C LYS A 72 -13.44 -2.57 13.87
N SER A 73 -12.14 -2.77 14.03
CA SER A 73 -11.43 -3.92 13.49
C SER A 73 -10.47 -4.45 14.55
N TYR A 74 -10.23 -5.76 14.47
CA TYR A 74 -9.38 -6.48 15.41
C TYR A 74 -8.31 -7.22 14.62
N THR A 75 -7.10 -7.23 15.16
CA THR A 75 -5.92 -7.67 14.43
C THR A 75 -5.17 -8.73 15.20
N ASP A 76 -4.89 -9.85 14.55
CA ASP A 76 -4.10 -10.96 15.07
C ASP A 76 -2.92 -11.27 14.17
N ILE A 77 -1.89 -11.87 14.76
CA ILE A 77 -0.66 -12.27 14.08
C ILE A 77 -0.77 -13.72 13.62
N TYR A 78 -0.30 -13.97 12.40
CA TYR A 78 -0.25 -15.27 11.77
C TYR A 78 1.17 -15.55 11.30
N LEU A 79 1.49 -16.84 11.17
CA LEU A 79 2.77 -17.38 10.72
C LEU A 79 2.52 -18.33 9.55
N VAL A 80 3.34 -18.25 8.50
CA VAL A 80 3.30 -19.17 7.36
C VAL A 80 4.71 -19.51 6.88
N SER A 81 4.91 -20.73 6.38
CA SER A 81 6.17 -21.12 5.74
C SER A 81 6.29 -20.51 4.35
N MET A 82 7.45 -19.94 4.05
CA MET A 82 7.78 -19.39 2.73
C MET A 82 7.87 -20.48 1.64
N GLU A 83 8.09 -21.74 2.03
CA GLU A 83 8.20 -22.87 1.12
C GLU A 83 6.86 -23.60 0.94
N ARG A 84 6.13 -23.84 2.04
CA ARG A 84 4.86 -24.60 1.98
C ARG A 84 3.65 -23.72 1.70
N GLY A 85 3.72 -22.41 1.94
CA GLY A 85 2.61 -21.48 1.73
C GLY A 85 1.40 -21.72 2.64
N VAL A 86 0.23 -21.28 2.18
CA VAL A 86 -1.06 -21.29 2.91
C VAL A 86 -1.36 -22.59 3.70
N PRO A 87 -1.11 -23.81 3.19
CA PRO A 87 -1.33 -25.04 3.96
C PRO A 87 -0.56 -25.12 5.31
N SER A 88 0.45 -24.29 5.50
CA SER A 88 1.26 -24.22 6.73
C SER A 88 0.86 -23.07 7.67
N THR A 89 -0.19 -22.31 7.35
CA THR A 89 -0.63 -21.15 8.14
C THR A 89 -1.00 -21.54 9.57
N ARG A 90 -0.54 -20.73 10.53
CA ARG A 90 -0.86 -20.85 11.96
C ARG A 90 -1.22 -19.47 12.50
N GLN A 91 -2.36 -19.36 13.15
CA GLN A 91 -2.68 -18.18 13.96
C GLN A 91 -1.84 -18.23 15.24
N MET A 92 -1.13 -17.14 15.53
CA MET A 92 -0.19 -17.04 16.66
C MET A 92 -0.82 -16.34 17.85
N THR A 93 -1.68 -15.33 17.63
CA THR A 93 -2.39 -14.62 18.69
C THR A 93 -3.90 -14.77 18.54
N PHE A 94 -4.62 -14.69 19.66
CA PHE A 94 -6.08 -14.86 19.72
C PHE A 94 -6.69 -13.74 20.58
N THR A 95 -6.38 -12.49 20.25
CA THR A 95 -6.65 -11.36 21.16
C THR A 95 -8.02 -10.76 20.91
N LYS A 96 -8.99 -11.05 21.80
CA LYS A 96 -10.37 -10.56 21.67
C LYS A 96 -10.46 -9.04 21.84
N ASN A 97 -11.21 -8.40 20.96
CA ASN A 97 -11.58 -6.97 21.01
C ASN A 97 -10.39 -5.99 21.08
N LYS A 98 -9.22 -6.43 20.63
CA LYS A 98 -7.93 -5.76 20.76
C LYS A 98 -7.10 -5.97 19.49
N ASN A 99 -5.90 -5.39 19.44
CA ASN A 99 -5.08 -5.35 18.24
C ASN A 99 -3.63 -5.74 18.55
N GLU A 100 -3.13 -6.63 17.71
CA GLU A 100 -1.74 -7.05 17.61
C GLU A 100 -1.16 -6.54 16.30
N THR A 101 -0.04 -5.82 16.35
CA THR A 101 0.50 -5.12 15.18
C THR A 101 2.01 -5.17 15.13
N THR A 102 2.57 -4.91 13.94
CA THR A 102 4.01 -4.74 13.74
C THR A 102 4.85 -5.95 14.21
N PRO A 103 4.53 -7.20 13.84
CA PRO A 103 5.39 -8.33 14.16
C PRO A 103 6.78 -8.15 13.54
N ARG A 104 7.83 -8.47 14.31
CA ARG A 104 9.23 -8.45 13.87
C ARG A 104 9.97 -9.65 14.44
N TRP A 105 10.71 -10.35 13.61
CA TRP A 105 11.60 -11.41 14.06
C TRP A 105 12.79 -10.85 14.83
N ALA A 106 13.14 -11.50 15.94
CA ALA A 106 14.49 -11.33 16.47
C ALA A 106 15.49 -11.92 15.48
N PRO A 107 16.65 -11.28 15.24
CA PRO A 107 17.71 -11.88 14.47
C PRO A 107 18.09 -13.26 15.02
N GLY A 108 18.23 -14.24 14.13
CA GLY A 108 18.42 -15.66 14.50
C GLY A 108 17.12 -16.47 14.62
N GLY A 109 15.93 -15.83 14.62
CA GLY A 109 14.64 -16.49 14.40
C GLY A 109 14.06 -17.27 15.59
N GLY A 110 14.69 -17.25 16.77
CA GLY A 110 14.22 -17.99 17.95
C GLY A 110 12.95 -17.43 18.60
N LEU A 111 12.63 -16.15 18.35
CA LEU A 111 11.43 -15.46 18.83
C LEU A 111 11.05 -14.33 17.89
N PHE A 112 9.85 -13.78 18.08
CA PHE A 112 9.42 -12.53 17.47
C PHE A 112 8.80 -11.61 18.52
N ALA A 113 8.85 -10.31 18.24
CA ALA A 113 8.20 -9.27 19.05
C ALA A 113 7.09 -8.59 18.25
N PHE A 114 6.14 -7.97 18.95
CA PHE A 114 5.03 -7.23 18.37
C PHE A 114 4.47 -6.19 19.35
N LEU A 115 3.66 -5.26 18.84
CA LEU A 115 2.92 -4.30 19.65
C LEU A 115 1.50 -4.80 19.92
N SER A 116 1.08 -4.74 21.18
CA SER A 116 -0.25 -5.16 21.61
C SER A 116 -0.90 -4.15 22.54
N ASN A 117 -2.20 -3.89 22.35
CA ASN A 117 -3.02 -3.18 23.33
C ASN A 117 -3.87 -4.11 24.21
N ARG A 118 -3.52 -5.41 24.30
CA ARG A 118 -4.32 -6.42 25.02
C ARG A 118 -4.61 -6.07 26.48
N ASP A 119 -3.64 -5.45 27.16
CA ASP A 119 -3.73 -5.04 28.57
C ASP A 119 -4.27 -3.60 28.74
N ALA A 120 -4.48 -2.86 27.65
CA ALA A 120 -4.90 -1.47 27.74
C ALA A 120 -6.36 -1.37 28.22
N PRO A 121 -6.72 -0.37 29.05
CA PRO A 121 -8.12 -0.09 29.33
C PRO A 121 -8.84 0.34 28.06
N GLU A 122 -10.17 0.17 27.99
CA GLU A 122 -10.96 0.52 26.80
C GLU A 122 -10.82 2.01 26.41
N SER A 123 -10.66 2.88 27.41
CA SER A 123 -10.45 4.32 27.21
C SER A 123 -9.08 4.71 26.64
N LYS A 124 -8.15 3.76 26.49
CA LYS A 124 -6.79 3.98 26.00
C LYS A 124 -6.35 2.92 24.98
N SER A 125 -7.15 2.71 23.94
CA SER A 125 -6.86 1.72 22.89
C SER A 125 -5.53 1.91 22.16
N SER A 126 -4.88 3.08 22.28
CA SER A 126 -3.54 3.36 21.74
C SER A 126 -2.38 2.98 22.67
N GLN A 127 -2.64 2.54 23.90
CA GLN A 127 -1.63 2.20 24.90
C GLN A 127 -1.01 0.82 24.64
N ASN A 128 -0.28 0.69 23.53
CA ASN A 128 0.41 -0.55 23.17
C ASN A 128 1.59 -0.84 24.10
N GLN A 129 1.93 -2.11 24.28
CA GLN A 129 3.18 -2.56 24.88
C GLN A 129 3.89 -3.51 23.93
N VAL A 130 5.21 -3.69 24.12
CA VAL A 130 5.97 -4.71 23.42
C VAL A 130 5.71 -6.06 24.08
N TYR A 131 5.38 -7.05 23.26
CA TYR A 131 5.28 -8.45 23.65
C TYR A 131 6.23 -9.29 22.81
N VAL A 132 6.67 -10.41 23.37
CA VAL A 132 7.49 -11.41 22.68
C VAL A 132 6.83 -12.77 22.71
N MET A 133 7.03 -13.56 21.67
CA MET A 133 6.48 -14.91 21.55
C MET A 133 7.41 -15.78 20.70
N ARG A 134 7.40 -17.09 20.96
CA ARG A 134 8.14 -18.07 20.15
C ARG A 134 7.36 -18.47 18.90
N PRO A 135 8.03 -18.79 17.78
CA PRO A 135 7.36 -19.20 16.54
C PRO A 135 6.71 -20.59 16.62
N ASP A 136 7.11 -21.43 17.57
CA ASP A 136 6.46 -22.72 17.83
C ASP A 136 5.17 -22.59 18.65
N GLY A 137 4.84 -21.42 19.19
CA GLY A 137 3.61 -21.11 19.93
C GLY A 137 3.87 -20.82 21.41
N GLY A 138 2.81 -20.88 22.21
CA GLY A 138 2.83 -20.56 23.65
C GLY A 138 2.25 -19.19 23.98
N GLU A 139 2.23 -18.83 25.26
CA GLU A 139 1.76 -17.52 25.72
C GLU A 139 2.78 -16.43 25.40
N ALA A 140 2.28 -15.25 25.00
CA ALA A 140 3.16 -14.12 24.77
C ALA A 140 3.54 -13.44 26.09
N SER A 141 4.82 -13.09 26.24
CA SER A 141 5.34 -12.42 27.42
C SER A 141 5.39 -10.91 27.21
N LYS A 142 4.85 -10.14 28.16
CA LYS A 142 4.90 -8.68 28.16
C LYS A 142 6.31 -8.21 28.49
N LEU A 143 6.89 -7.39 27.61
CA LEU A 143 8.26 -6.89 27.75
C LEU A 143 8.34 -5.45 28.29
N SER A 144 7.31 -4.64 28.03
CA SER A 144 7.26 -3.24 28.45
C SER A 144 6.03 -2.93 29.29
N ASP A 145 6.14 -1.93 30.16
CA ASP A 145 5.02 -1.41 30.96
C ASP A 145 5.03 0.12 30.97
N ALA A 146 4.94 0.71 29.77
CA ALA A 146 4.94 2.16 29.58
C ALA A 146 3.57 2.77 29.86
N LYS A 147 3.50 3.75 30.76
CA LYS A 147 2.27 4.45 31.15
C LYS A 147 1.44 5.01 29.98
N ASP A 148 2.11 5.56 28.98
CA ASP A 148 1.49 6.17 27.80
C ASP A 148 1.59 5.27 26.55
N GLY A 149 2.12 4.06 26.72
CA GLY A 149 2.31 3.08 25.64
C GLY A 149 3.61 3.24 24.85
N VAL A 150 3.85 2.25 24.01
CA VAL A 150 4.97 2.14 23.08
C VAL A 150 4.50 2.51 21.68
N SER A 151 5.21 3.42 21.02
CA SER A 151 4.88 3.87 19.66
C SER A 151 5.58 3.04 18.57
N SER A 152 6.82 2.62 18.80
CA SER A 152 7.60 1.82 17.86
C SER A 152 8.69 1.03 18.56
N PHE A 153 9.12 -0.09 17.97
CA PHE A 153 10.23 -0.90 18.46
C PHE A 153 11.04 -1.47 17.28
N SER A 154 12.28 -1.88 17.56
CA SER A 154 13.15 -2.58 16.60
C SER A 154 14.20 -3.40 17.34
N PHE A 155 14.68 -4.46 16.69
CA PHE A 155 15.85 -5.21 17.12
C PHE A 155 17.12 -4.58 16.54
N SER A 156 18.23 -4.65 17.26
CA SER A 156 19.56 -4.39 16.69
C SER A 156 19.88 -5.45 15.63
N LYS A 157 20.68 -5.10 14.61
CA LYS A 157 21.03 -6.03 13.51
C LYS A 157 21.79 -7.27 14.02
N ASP A 158 22.56 -7.12 15.09
CA ASP A 158 23.26 -8.22 15.77
C ASP A 158 22.35 -9.10 16.67
N GLY A 159 21.08 -8.73 16.82
CA GLY A 159 20.08 -9.46 17.63
C GLY A 159 20.26 -9.40 19.13
N LYS A 160 21.23 -8.62 19.65
CA LYS A 160 21.53 -8.58 21.09
C LYS A 160 20.61 -7.64 21.86
N ARG A 161 19.97 -6.67 21.20
CA ARG A 161 19.17 -5.64 21.84
C ARG A 161 17.84 -5.44 21.15
N LEU A 162 16.84 -5.06 21.93
CA LEU A 162 15.59 -4.49 21.46
C LEU A 162 15.49 -3.07 22.02
N ALA A 163 15.25 -2.11 21.14
CA ALA A 163 14.94 -0.74 21.52
C ALA A 163 13.50 -0.40 21.18
N PHE A 164 12.89 0.50 21.94
CA PHE A 164 11.55 1.00 21.67
C PHE A 164 11.38 2.45 22.10
N SER A 165 10.43 3.13 21.49
CA SER A 165 10.04 4.49 21.83
C SER A 165 8.74 4.49 22.63
N ALA A 166 8.71 5.20 23.76
CA ALA A 166 7.58 5.24 24.67
C ALA A 166 7.37 6.62 25.29
N GLY A 167 6.14 6.90 25.70
CA GLY A 167 5.72 8.20 26.23
C GLY A 167 4.72 8.90 25.31
N LYS A 168 4.17 10.02 25.77
CA LYS A 168 3.34 10.91 24.95
C LYS A 168 4.14 11.44 23.75
N GLU A 169 3.44 11.87 22.71
CA GLU A 169 4.06 12.35 21.48
C GLU A 169 5.11 13.46 21.70
N ASP A 170 4.87 14.37 22.64
CA ASP A 170 5.71 15.50 22.99
C ASP A 170 6.77 15.21 24.06
N GLU A 171 6.74 14.02 24.66
CA GLU A 171 7.67 13.59 25.71
C GLU A 171 8.41 12.30 25.33
N ARG A 172 8.17 11.74 24.14
CA ARG A 172 8.60 10.40 23.73
C ARG A 172 10.11 10.22 23.87
N GLN A 173 10.54 9.15 24.55
CA GLN A 173 11.95 8.80 24.74
C GLN A 173 12.25 7.37 24.29
N LEU A 174 13.54 7.06 24.09
CA LEU A 174 14.02 5.73 23.77
C LEU A 174 14.33 4.92 25.02
N TRP A 175 14.02 3.63 24.94
CA TRP A 175 14.27 2.60 25.94
C TRP A 175 14.95 1.41 25.27
N ILE A 176 15.74 0.66 26.02
CA ILE A 176 16.49 -0.48 25.51
C ILE A 176 16.54 -1.63 26.51
N ILE A 177 16.53 -2.86 25.99
CA ILE A 177 16.62 -4.10 26.75
C ILE A 177 17.52 -5.12 26.02
N SER A 178 18.22 -5.94 26.79
CA SER A 178 18.99 -7.07 26.28
C SER A 178 18.06 -8.21 25.86
N VAL A 179 18.26 -8.76 24.66
CA VAL A 179 17.49 -9.91 24.17
C VAL A 179 17.83 -11.19 24.95
N ALA A 180 19.03 -11.30 25.51
CA ALA A 180 19.42 -12.46 26.31
C ALA A 180 18.76 -12.49 27.70
N GLU A 181 18.19 -11.36 28.14
CA GLU A 181 17.65 -11.18 29.49
C GLU A 181 16.17 -10.81 29.48
N LEU A 182 15.43 -11.05 28.40
CA LEU A 182 14.03 -10.62 28.25
C LEU A 182 13.13 -11.12 29.40
N ASP A 183 13.42 -12.29 29.97
CA ASP A 183 12.62 -12.87 31.06
C ASP A 183 12.94 -12.29 32.45
N LYS A 184 14.03 -11.51 32.58
CA LYS A 184 14.59 -11.10 33.88
C LYS A 184 14.84 -9.59 33.99
N ALA A 185 15.23 -8.95 32.89
CA ALA A 185 15.60 -7.54 32.86
C ALA A 185 14.37 -6.66 32.63
N LYS A 186 14.38 -5.48 33.26
CA LYS A 186 13.46 -4.40 32.91
C LYS A 186 14.10 -3.50 31.87
N PRO A 187 13.33 -2.95 30.91
CA PRO A 187 13.86 -1.96 29.98
C PRO A 187 14.50 -0.77 30.70
N SER A 188 15.65 -0.34 30.21
CA SER A 188 16.35 0.83 30.72
C SER A 188 16.11 2.03 29.80
N GLN A 189 15.88 3.21 30.38
CA GLN A 189 15.72 4.42 29.60
C GLN A 189 17.07 4.83 28.99
N LEU A 190 17.08 5.04 27.68
CA LEU A 190 18.29 5.37 26.92
C LEU A 190 18.44 6.88 26.75
N THR A 191 17.36 7.60 26.41
CA THR A 191 17.37 9.07 26.25
C THR A 191 16.58 9.77 27.35
N LYS A 192 17.07 10.94 27.79
CA LYS A 192 16.44 11.78 28.82
C LYS A 192 16.36 13.24 28.35
N ARG A 193 15.84 13.43 27.14
CA ARG A 193 15.78 14.76 26.51
C ARG A 193 14.51 15.49 26.94
N LYS A 194 14.57 16.82 26.95
CA LYS A 194 13.37 17.67 27.14
C LYS A 194 12.44 17.58 25.92
N ALA A 195 13.02 17.50 24.73
CA ALA A 195 12.32 17.37 23.47
C ALA A 195 12.02 15.89 23.14
N PRO A 196 10.97 15.62 22.35
CA PRO A 196 10.60 14.27 21.97
C PRO A 196 11.51 13.69 20.90
N ILE A 197 11.64 12.36 20.93
CA ILE A 197 12.17 11.57 19.84
C ILE A 197 11.07 11.39 18.78
N VAL A 198 11.32 11.93 17.59
CA VAL A 198 10.37 11.91 16.46
C VAL A 198 10.42 10.58 15.72
N SER A 199 11.63 10.14 15.36
CA SER A 199 11.90 8.86 14.70
C SER A 199 13.31 8.39 15.03
N TRP A 200 13.61 7.10 14.80
CA TRP A 200 14.90 6.51 15.16
C TRP A 200 15.15 5.19 14.41
N GLN A 201 16.42 4.80 14.31
CA GLN A 201 16.85 3.50 13.79
C GLN A 201 18.25 3.12 14.29
N PHE A 202 18.52 1.81 14.42
CA PHE A 202 19.87 1.32 14.74
C PHE A 202 20.85 1.63 13.59
N SER A 203 22.11 1.85 13.92
CA SER A 203 23.21 1.79 12.95
C SER A 203 23.37 0.36 12.41
N PRO A 204 23.87 0.18 11.17
CA PRO A 204 24.11 -1.15 10.60
C PRO A 204 24.99 -2.04 11.49
N ASP A 205 26.00 -1.45 12.14
CA ASP A 205 26.92 -2.13 13.06
C ASP A 205 26.34 -2.40 14.48
N SER A 206 25.09 -2.01 14.74
CA SER A 206 24.40 -2.14 16.03
C SER A 206 25.03 -1.42 17.22
N ARG A 207 25.99 -0.51 17.01
CA ARG A 207 26.68 0.21 18.10
C ARG A 207 25.98 1.48 18.54
N ARG A 208 25.16 2.06 17.66
CA ARG A 208 24.48 3.36 17.86
C ARG A 208 23.01 3.27 17.50
N ILE A 209 22.24 4.23 18.01
CA ILE A 209 20.93 4.56 17.45
C ILE A 209 20.99 5.98 16.91
N TYR A 210 20.62 6.15 15.64
CA TYR A 210 20.35 7.46 15.05
C TYR A 210 18.90 7.85 15.33
N PHE A 211 18.66 9.11 15.69
CA PHE A 211 17.31 9.59 15.99
C PHE A 211 17.12 11.05 15.61
N LEU A 212 15.86 11.41 15.36
CA LEU A 212 15.45 12.77 15.07
C LEU A 212 14.82 13.40 16.32
N SER A 213 15.33 14.56 16.72
CA SER A 213 14.84 15.33 17.87
C SER A 213 15.09 16.82 17.65
N PRO A 214 14.15 17.70 18.03
CA PRO A 214 14.46 19.11 18.18
C PRO A 214 15.30 19.37 19.43
N ASP A 215 15.83 20.59 19.55
CA ASP A 215 16.53 21.06 20.75
C ASP A 215 15.57 21.47 21.88
N SER A 216 14.32 21.81 21.53
CA SER A 216 13.31 22.31 22.46
C SER A 216 11.92 21.79 22.11
N VAL A 217 10.99 22.01 23.04
CA VAL A 217 9.55 21.80 22.84
C VAL A 217 8.90 23.11 22.43
N ASP A 218 7.86 23.03 21.60
CA ASP A 218 7.00 24.19 21.32
C ASP A 218 6.05 24.41 22.50
N LYS A 219 6.28 25.50 23.25
CA LYS A 219 5.44 25.87 24.39
C LYS A 219 4.03 26.29 23.98
N ALA A 220 3.86 26.90 22.81
CA ALA A 220 2.56 27.32 22.32
C ALA A 220 1.71 26.10 21.94
N ASP A 221 2.32 25.11 21.28
CA ASP A 221 1.69 23.83 21.01
C ASP A 221 1.28 23.09 22.30
N GLN A 222 2.20 23.00 23.28
CA GLN A 222 1.89 22.41 24.59
C GLN A 222 0.67 23.09 25.24
N GLN A 223 0.65 24.43 25.29
CA GLN A 223 -0.47 25.16 25.88
C GLN A 223 -1.79 24.92 25.13
N ARG A 224 -1.76 24.80 23.80
CA ARG A 224 -2.96 24.46 23.00
C ARG A 224 -3.47 23.07 23.35
N LYS A 225 -2.59 22.07 23.40
CA LYS A 225 -2.93 20.68 23.76
C LYS A 225 -3.49 20.59 25.18
N GLU A 226 -2.90 21.28 26.14
CA GLU A 226 -3.41 21.38 27.52
C GLU A 226 -4.82 21.98 27.59
N LYS A 227 -5.08 23.00 26.77
CA LYS A 227 -6.40 23.62 26.62
C LYS A 227 -7.36 22.82 25.74
N LYS A 228 -6.96 21.65 25.24
CA LYS A 228 -7.72 20.81 24.30
C LYS A 228 -8.13 21.57 23.04
N PHE A 229 -7.31 22.51 22.60
CA PHE A 229 -7.51 23.22 21.34
C PHE A 229 -7.01 22.31 20.20
N ASP A 230 -7.96 21.74 19.46
CA ASP A 230 -7.76 20.66 18.48
C ASP A 230 -7.56 21.15 17.03
N VAL A 231 -7.39 22.46 16.84
CA VAL A 231 -7.14 23.05 15.52
C VAL A 231 -5.66 22.98 15.15
N ARG A 232 -5.37 22.40 13.99
CA ARG A 232 -4.05 22.46 13.36
C ARG A 232 -3.81 23.87 12.79
N VAL A 233 -2.76 24.52 13.28
CA VAL A 233 -2.40 25.88 12.83
C VAL A 233 -1.42 25.76 11.66
N ARG A 234 -1.76 26.35 10.51
CA ARG A 234 -0.86 26.43 9.36
C ARG A 234 0.26 27.43 9.65
N ASN A 235 1.48 27.09 9.24
CA ASN A 235 2.68 27.91 9.47
C ASN A 235 2.95 28.20 10.95
N GLU A 236 2.57 27.28 11.85
CA GLU A 236 2.93 27.39 13.26
C GLU A 236 4.45 27.42 13.43
N GLU A 237 4.91 28.20 14.40
CA GLU A 237 6.31 28.12 14.81
C GLU A 237 6.53 26.74 15.40
N SER A 238 7.54 26.02 14.92
CA SER A 238 7.94 24.80 15.61
C SER A 238 9.46 24.63 15.52
N PRO A 239 10.09 24.15 16.61
CA PRO A 239 11.52 23.90 16.65
C PRO A 239 12.01 23.07 15.47
N LEU A 240 13.20 23.39 14.97
CA LEU A 240 13.84 22.59 13.93
C LEU A 240 14.25 21.25 14.51
N VAL A 241 14.01 20.19 13.74
CA VAL A 241 14.40 18.83 14.08
C VAL A 241 15.81 18.57 13.54
N HIS A 242 16.65 17.99 14.39
CA HIS A 242 18.04 17.66 14.05
C HIS A 242 18.28 16.15 14.07
N LEU A 243 19.30 15.71 13.34
CA LEU A 243 19.80 14.35 13.40
C LEU A 243 20.77 14.20 14.57
N TRP A 244 20.55 13.21 15.40
CA TRP A 244 21.38 12.83 16.53
C TRP A 244 21.77 11.37 16.45
N SER A 245 22.79 11.00 17.21
CA SER A 245 23.06 9.61 17.55
C SER A 245 23.33 9.45 19.03
N ILE A 246 23.01 8.29 19.58
CA ILE A 246 23.47 7.84 20.90
C ILE A 246 24.30 6.57 20.78
N GLU A 247 25.51 6.60 21.33
CA GLU A 247 26.37 5.43 21.50
C GLU A 247 25.82 4.52 22.58
N LEU A 248 25.64 3.23 22.30
CA LEU A 248 24.92 2.35 23.23
C LEU A 248 25.75 1.93 24.45
N GLU A 249 27.08 1.93 24.34
CA GLU A 249 27.99 1.61 25.46
C GLU A 249 28.26 2.83 26.33
N SER A 250 28.75 3.92 25.72
CA SER A 250 29.13 5.13 26.47
C SER A 250 27.94 6.04 26.81
N LYS A 251 26.78 5.81 26.18
CA LYS A 251 25.59 6.68 26.25
C LYS A 251 25.84 8.12 25.80
N LYS A 252 26.93 8.35 25.05
CA LYS A 252 27.26 9.66 24.50
C LYS A 252 26.29 10.01 23.39
N GLU A 253 25.54 11.09 23.57
CA GLU A 253 24.74 11.70 22.51
C GLU A 253 25.61 12.64 21.66
N THR A 254 25.39 12.67 20.35
CA THR A 254 26.07 13.56 19.40
C THR A 254 25.06 14.10 18.40
N ARG A 255 25.08 15.43 18.17
CA ARG A 255 24.28 16.09 17.14
C ARG A 255 25.07 16.11 15.83
N HIS A 256 24.45 15.68 14.74
CA HIS A 256 25.07 15.64 13.41
C HIS A 256 24.66 16.80 12.51
N THR A 257 23.52 17.45 12.77
CA THR A 257 23.05 18.61 11.98
C THR A 257 22.81 19.83 12.86
N SER A 258 23.16 21.02 12.37
CA SER A 258 23.03 22.28 13.14
C SER A 258 22.62 23.50 12.31
N SER A 259 22.37 23.35 11.00
CA SER A 259 21.91 24.47 10.17
C SER A 259 20.48 24.89 10.57
N THR A 260 20.21 26.19 10.46
CA THR A 260 18.87 26.77 10.58
C THR A 260 18.09 26.77 9.26
N ASP A 261 18.74 26.39 8.16
CA ASP A 261 18.13 26.42 6.82
C ASP A 261 17.12 25.29 6.61
N TYR A 262 17.22 24.22 7.42
CA TYR A 262 16.36 23.06 7.30
C TYR A 262 16.02 22.41 8.65
N SER A 263 14.90 21.69 8.66
CA SER A 263 14.48 20.74 9.69
C SER A 263 14.48 19.34 9.08
N VAL A 264 15.23 18.41 9.69
CA VAL A 264 15.36 17.04 9.21
C VAL A 264 14.05 16.28 9.41
N SER A 265 13.52 15.65 8.35
CA SER A 265 12.25 14.92 8.41
C SER A 265 12.37 13.41 8.22
N SER A 266 13.42 12.94 7.53
CA SER A 266 13.70 11.50 7.37
C SER A 266 15.17 11.23 7.12
N VAL A 267 15.60 9.98 7.37
CA VAL A 267 16.99 9.52 7.19
C VAL A 267 17.04 8.15 6.50
N SER A 268 18.10 7.91 5.74
CA SER A 268 18.46 6.63 5.11
C SER A 268 19.95 6.41 5.37
N ILE A 269 20.32 5.26 5.90
CA ILE A 269 21.73 4.94 6.24
C ILE A 269 22.21 3.89 5.23
N ALA A 270 23.38 4.12 4.64
CA ALA A 270 24.01 3.11 3.79
C ALA A 270 24.39 1.86 4.61
N ASP A 271 24.29 0.67 4.03
CA ASP A 271 24.57 -0.59 4.74
C ASP A 271 26.01 -0.68 5.26
N ASN A 272 26.95 0.00 4.60
CA ASN A 272 28.34 0.13 5.05
C ASN A 272 28.52 1.06 6.27
N GLY A 273 27.49 1.84 6.65
CA GLY A 273 27.49 2.77 7.77
C GLY A 273 28.31 4.04 7.56
N GLU A 274 28.86 4.28 6.37
CA GLU A 274 29.74 5.42 6.09
C GLU A 274 28.96 6.68 5.68
N TRP A 275 27.74 6.50 5.16
CA TRP A 275 26.93 7.57 4.58
C TRP A 275 25.51 7.59 5.17
N ILE A 276 24.99 8.80 5.37
CA ILE A 276 23.60 9.02 5.75
C ILE A 276 22.98 10.04 4.79
N GLY A 277 21.96 9.62 4.05
CA GLY A 277 21.12 10.54 3.30
C GLY A 277 19.97 11.02 4.17
N PHE A 278 19.59 12.28 4.07
CA PHE A 278 18.44 12.80 4.82
C PHE A 278 17.64 13.83 4.03
N ARG A 279 16.36 13.94 4.36
CA ARG A 279 15.48 15.00 3.84
C ARG A 279 15.46 16.17 4.81
N GLY A 280 15.76 17.37 4.30
CA GLY A 280 15.61 18.62 5.02
C GLY A 280 14.42 19.41 4.49
N THR A 281 13.39 19.60 5.31
CA THR A 281 12.32 20.56 5.04
C THR A 281 12.80 21.98 5.34
N PRO A 282 12.35 23.05 4.66
CA PRO A 282 12.85 24.40 4.90
C PRO A 282 12.73 24.84 6.36
N GLY A 283 13.72 25.55 6.88
CA GLY A 283 13.67 26.14 8.22
C GLY A 283 12.67 27.30 8.33
N ASN A 284 12.40 27.97 7.20
CA ASN A 284 11.32 28.95 7.11
C ASN A 284 9.96 28.22 7.21
N ARG A 285 9.25 28.42 8.33
CA ARG A 285 7.94 27.81 8.58
C ARG A 285 6.90 28.07 7.47
N TYR A 286 6.98 29.24 6.82
CA TYR A 286 6.08 29.61 5.72
C TYR A 286 6.43 28.97 4.38
N LEU A 287 7.52 28.21 4.29
CA LEU A 287 7.84 27.32 3.17
C LEU A 287 7.68 25.86 3.60
N ARG A 288 8.04 25.55 4.85
CA ARG A 288 7.97 24.21 5.46
C ARG A 288 6.58 23.60 5.43
N THR A 289 5.54 24.40 5.67
CA THR A 289 4.16 23.91 5.81
C THR A 289 3.22 24.39 4.71
N VAL A 290 3.76 24.90 3.59
CA VAL A 290 2.96 25.38 2.45
C VAL A 290 2.19 24.23 1.81
N THR A 291 2.88 23.13 1.55
CA THR A 291 2.29 21.92 0.95
C THR A 291 2.47 20.75 1.90
N GLU A 292 1.44 19.90 2.01
CA GLU A 292 1.59 18.63 2.72
C GLU A 292 2.58 17.69 2.04
N SER A 293 2.74 17.84 0.72
CA SER A 293 3.68 17.07 -0.10
C SER A 293 5.15 17.42 0.14
N GLN A 294 5.47 18.39 1.00
CA GLN A 294 6.84 18.78 1.37
C GLN A 294 7.73 19.09 0.14
N THR A 295 7.15 19.64 -0.93
CA THR A 295 7.78 19.86 -2.25
C THR A 295 8.83 20.98 -2.28
N TYR A 296 9.16 21.54 -1.13
CA TYR A 296 10.25 22.49 -0.92
C TYR A 296 11.40 21.87 -0.12
N SER A 297 11.33 20.56 0.16
CA SER A 297 12.41 19.86 0.83
C SER A 297 13.52 19.56 -0.15
N ASP A 298 14.72 19.46 0.40
CA ASP A 298 15.89 18.98 -0.33
C ASP A 298 16.43 17.71 0.30
N LEU A 299 17.19 16.98 -0.50
CA LEU A 299 17.99 15.86 -0.06
C LEU A 299 19.39 16.34 0.31
N TYR A 300 19.97 15.68 1.31
CA TYR A 300 21.31 15.95 1.82
C TYR A 300 22.06 14.64 2.02
N LEU A 301 23.39 14.69 1.94
CA LEU A 301 24.29 13.58 2.19
C LEU A 301 25.29 13.95 3.28
N LEU A 302 25.32 13.16 4.35
CA LEU A 302 26.25 13.25 5.46
C LEU A 302 27.29 12.13 5.36
N GLU A 303 28.57 12.49 5.36
CA GLU A 303 29.68 11.57 5.56
C GLU A 303 29.91 11.35 7.07
N VAL A 304 29.67 10.13 7.56
CA VAL A 304 29.66 9.83 9.01
C VAL A 304 31.03 10.08 9.65
N LYS A 305 32.11 9.82 8.92
CA LYS A 305 33.48 9.93 9.43
C LYS A 305 33.91 11.37 9.70
N THR A 306 33.56 12.29 8.80
CA THR A 306 34.02 13.69 8.84
C THR A 306 32.96 14.63 9.41
N GLY A 307 31.68 14.25 9.36
CA GLY A 307 30.57 15.13 9.67
C GLY A 307 30.21 16.10 8.54
N ASN A 308 30.86 15.96 7.37
CA ASN A 308 30.59 16.82 6.21
C ASN A 308 29.19 16.56 5.66
N ILE A 309 28.45 17.64 5.41
CA ILE A 309 27.10 17.60 4.84
C ILE A 309 27.09 18.31 3.50
N GLU A 310 26.67 17.61 2.46
CA GLU A 310 26.38 18.14 1.15
C GLU A 310 24.86 18.27 0.96
N ARG A 311 24.42 19.39 0.39
CA ARG A 311 23.06 19.54 -0.14
C ARG A 311 23.01 18.97 -1.55
N LEU A 312 22.21 17.93 -1.77
CA LEU A 312 22.14 17.18 -3.02
C LEU A 312 21.23 17.84 -4.07
N THR A 313 20.20 18.55 -3.61
CA THR A 313 19.19 19.18 -4.46
C THR A 313 18.80 20.58 -3.96
N ASN A 314 18.19 21.36 -4.85
CA ASN A 314 17.72 22.71 -4.55
C ASN A 314 16.34 22.91 -5.20
N ASN A 315 15.34 22.34 -4.55
CA ASN A 315 14.03 22.16 -5.13
C ASN A 315 13.07 23.27 -4.78
N LYS A 316 12.22 23.58 -5.75
CA LYS A 316 11.08 24.44 -5.60
C LYS A 316 9.87 23.77 -6.21
N GLU A 317 8.97 23.33 -5.34
CA GLU A 317 7.72 22.68 -5.72
C GLU A 317 7.90 21.35 -6.48
N ILE A 318 9.00 20.66 -6.24
CA ILE A 318 9.28 19.34 -6.83
C ILE A 318 9.26 18.27 -5.73
N GLY A 319 8.62 17.14 -6.02
CA GLY A 319 8.59 16.00 -5.13
C GLY A 319 9.78 15.09 -5.41
N GLU A 320 10.68 14.94 -4.43
CA GLU A 320 11.68 13.87 -4.47
C GLU A 320 11.24 12.70 -3.60
N SER A 321 11.72 11.50 -3.89
CA SER A 321 11.45 10.32 -3.09
C SER A 321 12.62 9.34 -3.12
N SER A 322 12.50 8.30 -2.29
CA SER A 322 13.29 7.06 -2.42
C SER A 322 14.81 7.23 -2.45
N LEU A 323 15.36 8.14 -1.62
CA LEU A 323 16.80 8.23 -1.43
C LEU A 323 17.32 6.90 -0.88
N SER A 324 18.24 6.29 -1.61
CA SER A 324 18.78 4.96 -1.34
C SER A 324 20.25 4.86 -1.77
N PHE A 325 20.94 3.85 -1.26
CA PHE A 325 22.33 3.56 -1.57
C PHE A 325 22.42 2.21 -2.27
N SER A 326 23.43 2.03 -3.12
CA SER A 326 23.79 0.68 -3.59
C SER A 326 24.19 -0.19 -2.39
N PRO A 327 24.10 -1.54 -2.49
CA PRO A 327 24.42 -2.44 -1.37
C PRO A 327 25.84 -2.27 -0.79
N ASP A 328 26.80 -1.85 -1.63
CA ASP A 328 28.18 -1.55 -1.22
C ASP A 328 28.38 -0.13 -0.69
N GLY A 329 27.35 0.72 -0.75
CA GLY A 329 27.38 2.13 -0.37
C GLY A 329 28.17 3.06 -1.31
N SER A 330 28.62 2.56 -2.46
CA SER A 330 29.44 3.36 -3.40
C SER A 330 28.63 4.32 -4.27
N LEU A 331 27.33 4.06 -4.43
CA LEU A 331 26.39 4.88 -5.19
C LEU A 331 25.26 5.41 -4.29
N ILE A 332 24.78 6.61 -4.63
CA ILE A 332 23.57 7.20 -4.08
C ILE A 332 22.58 7.45 -5.22
N ALA A 333 21.33 7.05 -5.01
CA ALA A 333 20.23 7.26 -5.92
C ALA A 333 19.02 7.88 -5.22
N PHE A 334 18.20 8.61 -5.97
CA PHE A 334 16.86 9.03 -5.56
C PHE A 334 15.95 9.15 -6.79
N SER A 335 14.65 9.32 -6.55
CA SER A 335 13.65 9.54 -7.61
C SER A 335 13.11 10.96 -7.55
N ALA A 336 12.88 11.58 -8.69
CA ALA A 336 12.22 12.88 -8.80
C ALA A 336 11.61 13.05 -10.20
N ASP A 337 10.68 14.00 -10.33
CA ASP A 337 10.13 14.41 -11.62
C ASP A 337 11.25 14.66 -12.65
N ASP A 338 11.07 14.21 -13.89
CA ASP A 338 12.04 14.38 -14.97
C ASP A 338 12.44 15.85 -15.15
N ASP A 339 13.76 16.08 -15.19
CA ASP A 339 14.41 17.39 -15.17
C ASP A 339 13.89 18.35 -14.11
N PHE A 340 13.47 17.81 -12.95
CA PHE A 340 12.90 18.58 -11.83
C PHE A 340 11.77 19.50 -12.30
N THR A 341 10.93 19.01 -13.22
CA THR A 341 9.80 19.76 -13.75
C THR A 341 8.50 19.14 -13.28
N TYR A 342 7.76 19.92 -12.48
CA TYR A 342 6.57 19.49 -11.76
C TYR A 342 5.62 18.65 -12.62
N PHE A 343 5.24 17.48 -12.09
CA PHE A 343 4.23 16.56 -12.61
C PHE A 343 4.63 15.77 -13.86
N ARG A 344 5.88 15.89 -14.33
CA ARG A 344 6.45 14.95 -15.30
C ARG A 344 6.58 13.56 -14.67
N ASN A 345 6.90 12.55 -15.47
CA ASN A 345 7.17 11.22 -14.95
C ASN A 345 8.46 11.20 -14.13
N ASP A 346 8.51 10.37 -13.09
CA ASP A 346 9.68 10.21 -12.25
C ASP A 346 10.86 9.58 -13.01
N ARG A 347 12.07 10.00 -12.66
CA ARG A 347 13.33 9.42 -13.12
C ARG A 347 14.24 9.13 -11.93
N VAL A 348 15.16 8.20 -12.14
CA VAL A 348 16.21 7.90 -11.15
C VAL A 348 17.43 8.77 -11.44
N TYR A 349 17.88 9.50 -10.42
CA TYR A 349 19.10 10.29 -10.43
C TYR A 349 20.15 9.60 -9.58
N LEU A 350 21.33 9.36 -10.16
CA LEU A 350 22.38 8.54 -9.57
C LEU A 350 23.76 9.18 -9.71
N ARG A 351 24.60 9.05 -8.69
CA ARG A 351 26.06 9.32 -8.77
C ARG A 351 26.82 8.52 -7.71
N ARG A 352 28.16 8.64 -7.68
CA ARG A 352 29.00 8.09 -6.60
C ARG A 352 28.82 8.88 -5.31
N THR A 353 28.81 8.20 -4.16
CA THR A 353 28.72 8.87 -2.84
C THR A 353 29.88 9.82 -2.59
N THR A 354 31.06 9.50 -3.10
CA THR A 354 32.28 10.30 -2.96
C THR A 354 32.39 11.48 -3.94
N ASP A 355 31.50 11.57 -4.95
CA ASP A 355 31.58 12.59 -6.01
C ASP A 355 30.81 13.86 -5.60
N SER A 356 31.31 14.54 -4.57
CA SER A 356 30.65 15.73 -4.02
C SER A 356 30.59 16.87 -5.05
N GLY A 357 29.42 17.49 -5.21
CA GLY A 357 29.14 18.45 -6.28
C GLY A 357 29.06 17.86 -7.69
N GLY A 358 29.23 16.53 -7.84
CA GLY A 358 29.17 15.82 -9.10
C GLY A 358 27.79 15.87 -9.76
N LYS A 359 27.75 15.79 -11.10
CA LYS A 359 26.52 15.81 -11.88
C LYS A 359 25.73 14.51 -11.69
N TRP A 360 24.40 14.62 -11.61
CA TRP A 360 23.52 13.47 -11.60
C TRP A 360 23.47 12.79 -12.97
N ARG A 361 23.65 11.47 -12.97
CA ARG A 361 23.28 10.62 -14.10
C ARG A 361 21.79 10.30 -14.00
N LYS A 362 21.01 10.75 -14.99
CA LYS A 362 19.60 10.45 -15.13
C LYS A 362 19.40 9.10 -15.83
N LEU A 363 18.56 8.23 -15.27
CA LEU A 363 18.27 6.89 -15.79
C LEU A 363 16.77 6.74 -16.07
N GLY A 364 16.42 5.84 -17.01
CA GLY A 364 15.03 5.52 -17.35
C GLY A 364 14.34 6.50 -18.30
N ALA A 365 15.09 7.37 -18.99
CA ALA A 365 14.54 8.43 -19.83
C ALA A 365 13.61 7.91 -20.95
N ASP A 366 13.92 6.74 -21.53
CA ASP A 366 13.18 6.16 -22.65
C ASP A 366 11.88 5.45 -22.25
N PHE A 367 11.58 5.34 -20.95
CA PHE A 367 10.37 4.69 -20.47
C PHE A 367 9.23 5.71 -20.27
N ASP A 368 8.11 5.52 -20.96
CA ASP A 368 6.92 6.38 -20.84
C ASP A 368 6.04 5.99 -19.63
N GLY A 369 6.66 6.00 -18.46
CA GLY A 369 6.05 5.76 -17.15
C GLY A 369 6.96 6.30 -16.04
N ASP A 370 6.57 6.11 -14.78
CA ASP A 370 7.35 6.57 -13.63
C ASP A 370 8.48 5.56 -13.34
N VAL A 371 9.72 6.03 -13.22
CA VAL A 371 10.88 5.20 -12.89
C VAL A 371 11.41 5.62 -11.51
N THR A 372 11.24 4.75 -10.53
CA THR A 372 11.59 5.02 -9.13
C THR A 372 12.64 4.07 -8.59
N VAL A 373 13.25 4.40 -7.45
CA VAL A 373 14.14 3.51 -6.71
C VAL A 373 13.32 2.65 -5.77
N GLY A 374 13.06 1.39 -6.14
CA GLY A 374 12.40 0.41 -5.25
C GLY A 374 13.42 -0.34 -4.39
N PHE A 375 14.02 -1.42 -4.93
CA PHE A 375 15.06 -2.18 -4.25
C PHE A 375 16.19 -2.55 -5.21
N TRP A 376 17.42 -2.64 -4.68
CA TRP A 376 18.61 -2.98 -5.45
C TRP A 376 18.81 -4.49 -5.54
N SER A 377 19.31 -4.97 -6.68
CA SER A 377 19.94 -6.28 -6.76
C SER A 377 21.19 -6.32 -5.86
N ASP A 378 21.54 -7.50 -5.36
CA ASP A 378 22.68 -7.68 -4.44
C ASP A 378 24.01 -7.17 -5.03
N ASP A 379 24.17 -7.25 -6.34
CA ASP A 379 25.35 -6.78 -7.07
C ASP A 379 25.33 -5.28 -7.41
N GLY A 380 24.27 -4.56 -7.03
CA GLY A 380 24.10 -3.13 -7.27
C GLY A 380 23.92 -2.73 -8.74
N LYS A 381 23.74 -3.69 -9.67
CA LYS A 381 23.64 -3.42 -11.12
C LYS A 381 22.22 -3.16 -11.60
N THR A 382 21.22 -3.53 -10.80
CA THR A 382 19.80 -3.41 -11.16
C THR A 382 19.02 -2.76 -10.03
N ILE A 383 18.14 -1.84 -10.39
CA ILE A 383 17.12 -1.30 -9.48
C ILE A 383 15.76 -1.85 -9.93
N CYS A 384 15.06 -2.53 -9.03
CA CYS A 384 13.69 -2.99 -9.27
C CYS A 384 12.69 -1.95 -8.79
N PHE A 385 11.60 -1.75 -9.52
CA PHE A 385 10.54 -0.81 -9.18
C PHE A 385 9.18 -1.28 -9.69
N ASN A 386 8.11 -0.74 -9.11
CA ASN A 386 6.75 -1.08 -9.50
C ASN A 386 6.11 0.11 -10.20
N ASP A 387 5.50 -0.12 -11.37
CA ASP A 387 4.75 0.92 -12.09
C ASP A 387 3.53 0.33 -12.81
N GLY A 388 2.64 1.19 -13.28
CA GLY A 388 1.43 0.82 -13.98
C GLY A 388 1.57 0.87 -15.51
N ILE A 389 0.98 -0.11 -16.20
CA ILE A 389 0.77 -0.06 -17.66
C ILE A 389 -0.70 -0.33 -17.92
N LYS A 390 -1.38 0.66 -18.50
CA LYS A 390 -2.82 0.70 -18.68
C LYS A 390 -3.55 0.27 -17.40
N VAL A 391 -4.41 -0.73 -17.47
CA VAL A 391 -5.18 -1.26 -16.34
C VAL A 391 -4.42 -2.32 -15.51
N THR A 392 -3.08 -2.35 -15.54
CA THR A 392 -2.28 -3.31 -14.73
C THR A 392 -1.19 -2.60 -13.95
N ASN A 393 -0.71 -3.23 -12.87
CA ASN A 393 0.53 -2.85 -12.18
C ASN A 393 1.53 -3.99 -12.28
N GLN A 394 2.80 -3.67 -12.47
CA GLN A 394 3.84 -4.66 -12.79
C GLN A 394 5.16 -4.32 -12.10
N LEU A 395 6.00 -5.34 -11.99
CA LEU A 395 7.40 -5.18 -11.64
C LEU A 395 8.24 -4.86 -12.89
N PHE A 396 9.17 -3.93 -12.73
CA PHE A 396 10.16 -3.53 -13.72
C PHE A 396 11.56 -3.59 -13.11
N THR A 397 12.55 -3.70 -13.98
CA THR A 397 13.97 -3.56 -13.67
C THR A 397 14.57 -2.41 -14.46
N LEU A 398 15.40 -1.61 -13.82
CA LEU A 398 16.22 -0.56 -14.39
C LEU A 398 17.69 -0.99 -14.33
N SER A 399 18.36 -1.09 -15.49
CA SER A 399 19.81 -1.29 -15.55
C SER A 399 20.53 -0.03 -15.06
N VAL A 400 21.38 -0.17 -14.06
CA VAL A 400 22.20 0.92 -13.55
C VAL A 400 23.25 1.34 -14.58
N GLU A 401 23.78 0.41 -15.36
CA GLU A 401 24.80 0.73 -16.37
C GLU A 401 24.20 1.51 -17.54
N THR A 402 23.13 1.00 -18.13
CA THR A 402 22.60 1.49 -19.41
C THR A 402 21.38 2.40 -19.25
N GLY A 403 20.77 2.48 -18.07
CA GLY A 403 19.51 3.20 -17.85
C GLY A 403 18.28 2.56 -18.49
N LYS A 404 18.40 1.33 -19.02
CA LYS A 404 17.32 0.63 -19.73
C LYS A 404 16.30 0.06 -18.74
N VAL A 405 15.01 0.33 -18.97
CA VAL A 405 13.89 -0.28 -18.26
C VAL A 405 13.45 -1.56 -18.99
N THR A 406 13.19 -2.62 -18.23
CA THR A 406 12.61 -3.87 -18.72
C THR A 406 11.45 -4.27 -17.84
N ARG A 407 10.30 -4.61 -18.46
CA ARG A 407 9.14 -5.16 -17.75
C ARG A 407 9.41 -6.61 -17.38
N VAL A 408 9.22 -6.96 -16.12
CA VAL A 408 9.48 -8.31 -15.59
C VAL A 408 8.21 -9.15 -15.56
N THR A 409 7.11 -8.60 -15.03
CA THR A 409 5.83 -9.33 -14.93
C THR A 409 4.84 -8.87 -16.01
N LEU A 410 4.03 -9.81 -16.51
CA LEU A 410 3.10 -9.61 -17.64
C LEU A 410 1.64 -9.97 -17.29
N GLU A 411 1.30 -10.02 -16.00
CA GLU A 411 -0.01 -10.49 -15.52
C GLU A 411 -1.16 -9.54 -15.89
N GLN A 412 -2.35 -10.08 -16.15
CA GLN A 412 -3.59 -9.30 -16.25
C GLN A 412 -4.16 -8.99 -14.86
N ALA A 413 -3.35 -8.33 -14.03
CA ALA A 413 -3.57 -8.14 -12.61
C ALA A 413 -2.79 -6.93 -12.08
N SER A 414 -2.94 -6.64 -10.80
CA SER A 414 -2.04 -5.75 -10.07
C SER A 414 -0.97 -6.57 -9.33
N VAL A 415 0.26 -6.53 -9.84
CA VAL A 415 1.45 -7.13 -9.24
C VAL A 415 2.32 -6.03 -8.66
N ARG A 416 2.73 -6.18 -7.40
CA ARG A 416 3.78 -5.35 -6.79
C ARG A 416 4.75 -6.23 -6.03
N ALA A 417 6.05 -6.04 -6.23
CA ALA A 417 7.09 -6.79 -5.54
C ALA A 417 7.94 -5.89 -4.64
N SER A 418 8.37 -6.44 -3.51
CA SER A 418 9.38 -5.87 -2.62
C SER A 418 10.38 -6.96 -2.21
N GLN A 419 11.51 -6.55 -1.66
CA GLN A 419 12.52 -7.46 -1.12
C GLN A 419 12.72 -7.17 0.37
N ASP A 420 12.82 -8.22 1.17
CA ASP A 420 13.19 -8.09 2.58
C ASP A 420 14.70 -7.81 2.72
N ASP A 421 15.05 -6.75 3.46
CA ASP A 421 16.44 -6.29 3.55
C ASP A 421 17.39 -7.31 4.19
N ASN A 422 16.90 -8.14 5.12
CA ASN A 422 17.75 -9.06 5.87
C ASN A 422 17.90 -10.41 5.17
N SER A 423 16.78 -11.01 4.77
CA SER A 423 16.74 -12.36 4.16
C SER A 423 16.87 -12.34 2.64
N ARG A 424 16.76 -11.16 2.02
CA ARG A 424 16.75 -10.94 0.56
C ARG A 424 15.61 -11.68 -0.16
N ARG A 425 14.61 -12.17 0.58
CA ARG A 425 13.42 -12.84 0.02
C ARG A 425 12.50 -11.84 -0.64
N LEU A 426 11.91 -12.24 -1.77
CA LEU A 426 10.91 -11.45 -2.47
C LEU A 426 9.53 -11.69 -1.87
N LEU A 427 8.79 -10.60 -1.68
CA LEU A 427 7.37 -10.63 -1.37
C LEU A 427 6.62 -9.97 -2.52
N ILE A 428 5.58 -10.65 -2.99
CA ILE A 428 4.75 -10.22 -4.10
C ILE A 428 3.34 -9.98 -3.55
N SER A 429 2.89 -8.74 -3.57
CA SER A 429 1.48 -8.38 -3.38
C SER A 429 0.76 -8.56 -4.71
N TYR A 430 -0.21 -9.47 -4.75
CA TYR A 430 -0.99 -9.78 -5.94
C TYR A 430 -2.47 -9.61 -5.68
N SER A 431 -3.16 -8.94 -6.60
CA SER A 431 -4.62 -8.91 -6.68
C SER A 431 -5.06 -8.91 -8.14
N SER A 432 -6.14 -9.63 -8.43
CA SER A 432 -6.79 -9.66 -9.74
C SER A 432 -8.25 -9.25 -9.61
N SER A 433 -8.96 -9.13 -10.73
CA SER A 433 -10.41 -8.87 -10.74
C SER A 433 -11.24 -9.88 -9.95
N VAL A 434 -10.72 -11.08 -9.67
CA VAL A 434 -11.43 -12.15 -8.95
C VAL A 434 -10.71 -12.59 -7.67
N SER A 435 -9.60 -11.95 -7.33
CA SER A 435 -8.78 -12.33 -6.16
C SER A 435 -8.39 -11.09 -5.37
N PRO A 436 -8.87 -10.96 -4.12
CA PRO A 436 -8.41 -9.94 -3.18
C PRO A 436 -6.89 -9.95 -3.01
N THR A 437 -6.34 -8.85 -2.49
CA THR A 437 -4.90 -8.74 -2.25
C THR A 437 -4.40 -9.78 -1.26
N ASP A 438 -3.42 -10.56 -1.68
CA ASP A 438 -2.69 -11.52 -0.86
C ASP A 438 -1.19 -11.49 -1.17
N TYR A 439 -0.39 -12.01 -0.24
CA TYR A 439 1.06 -12.14 -0.42
C TYR A 439 1.45 -13.48 -1.03
N TYR A 440 2.44 -13.42 -1.91
CA TYR A 440 3.11 -14.53 -2.57
C TYR A 440 4.62 -14.37 -2.44
N THR A 441 5.37 -15.43 -2.69
CA THR A 441 6.82 -15.40 -2.84
C THR A 441 7.28 -16.32 -3.96
N VAL A 442 8.56 -16.27 -4.27
CA VAL A 442 9.25 -17.10 -5.26
C VAL A 442 10.60 -17.54 -4.70
N LYS A 443 11.15 -18.65 -5.22
CA LYS A 443 12.43 -19.18 -4.74
C LYS A 443 13.61 -18.29 -5.14
N SER A 444 13.55 -17.72 -6.32
CA SER A 444 14.55 -16.80 -6.86
C SER A 444 13.89 -15.68 -7.66
N PHE A 445 14.65 -14.61 -7.97
CA PHE A 445 14.14 -13.50 -8.78
C PHE A 445 13.68 -13.94 -10.16
N GLY A 446 14.37 -14.88 -10.83
CA GLY A 446 13.99 -15.34 -12.17
C GLY A 446 12.60 -15.99 -12.23
N ASP A 447 12.21 -16.66 -11.15
CA ASP A 447 10.93 -17.36 -11.04
C ASP A 447 9.72 -16.41 -10.98
N ILE A 448 9.93 -15.11 -10.74
CA ILE A 448 8.83 -14.13 -10.68
C ILE A 448 8.12 -13.98 -12.03
N THR A 449 8.78 -14.32 -13.12
CA THR A 449 8.24 -14.22 -14.49
C THR A 449 7.23 -15.33 -14.81
N ASP A 450 7.21 -16.40 -14.01
CA ASP A 450 6.30 -17.54 -14.18
C ASP A 450 5.34 -17.65 -12.99
N ARG A 451 4.06 -17.36 -13.24
CA ARG A 451 3.01 -17.37 -12.21
C ARG A 451 2.85 -18.73 -11.52
N SER A 452 3.19 -19.84 -12.20
CA SER A 452 3.10 -21.20 -11.66
C SER A 452 4.18 -21.51 -10.62
N SER A 453 5.29 -20.75 -10.64
CA SER A 453 6.39 -20.85 -9.67
C SER A 453 6.13 -20.06 -8.38
N TRP A 454 5.03 -19.30 -8.31
CA TRP A 454 4.71 -18.48 -7.15
C TRP A 454 4.05 -19.29 -6.03
N ILE A 455 4.54 -19.11 -4.81
CA ILE A 455 4.02 -19.75 -3.61
C ILE A 455 3.07 -18.75 -2.93
N ARG A 456 1.79 -19.09 -2.82
CA ARG A 456 0.79 -18.28 -2.08
C ARG A 456 1.07 -18.37 -0.59
N LEU A 457 1.26 -17.23 0.06
CA LEU A 457 1.55 -17.14 1.49
C LEU A 457 0.32 -16.80 2.32
N THR A 458 -0.63 -16.05 1.78
CA THR A 458 -1.86 -15.68 2.48
C THR A 458 -3.10 -15.99 1.65
N ASP A 459 -4.19 -16.28 2.36
CA ASP A 459 -5.54 -16.37 1.81
C ASP A 459 -6.48 -15.64 2.76
N SER A 460 -6.56 -14.33 2.58
CA SER A 460 -7.23 -13.44 3.53
C SER A 460 -8.74 -13.59 3.46
N ASN A 461 -9.28 -13.95 2.30
CA ASN A 461 -10.71 -13.92 2.01
C ASN A 461 -11.16 -15.15 1.19
N PRO A 462 -11.01 -16.38 1.72
CA PRO A 462 -11.36 -17.60 1.00
C PRO A 462 -12.84 -17.67 0.62
N GLN A 463 -13.72 -16.99 1.37
CA GLN A 463 -15.15 -16.91 1.10
C GLN A 463 -15.50 -16.30 -0.26
N VAL A 464 -14.58 -15.53 -0.87
CA VAL A 464 -14.78 -14.96 -2.21
C VAL A 464 -14.90 -16.05 -3.28
N ALA A 465 -14.32 -17.23 -3.05
CA ALA A 465 -14.42 -18.36 -3.98
C ALA A 465 -15.87 -18.82 -4.21
N ASP A 466 -16.77 -18.61 -3.24
CA ASP A 466 -18.18 -19.01 -3.32
C ASP A 466 -19.12 -17.88 -3.77
N ILE A 467 -18.55 -16.73 -4.13
CA ILE A 467 -19.29 -15.56 -4.60
C ILE A 467 -19.23 -15.50 -6.13
N ALA A 468 -20.38 -15.27 -6.77
CA ALA A 468 -20.44 -14.95 -8.19
C ALA A 468 -20.04 -13.48 -8.39
N LEU A 469 -18.97 -13.28 -9.16
CA LEU A 469 -18.43 -11.97 -9.50
C LEU A 469 -18.76 -11.63 -10.96
N GLY A 470 -18.94 -10.35 -11.24
CA GLY A 470 -19.03 -9.85 -12.61
C GLY A 470 -17.76 -10.15 -13.42
N GLU A 471 -17.92 -10.42 -14.72
CA GLU A 471 -16.79 -10.57 -15.65
C GLU A 471 -16.11 -9.20 -15.81
N VAL A 472 -14.79 -9.16 -15.68
CA VAL A 472 -14.01 -7.92 -15.72
C VAL A 472 -13.04 -7.96 -16.90
N GLU A 473 -13.02 -6.90 -17.69
CA GLU A 473 -12.11 -6.75 -18.83
C GLU A 473 -11.57 -5.31 -18.94
N GLU A 474 -10.43 -5.18 -19.61
CA GLU A 474 -9.99 -3.90 -20.14
C GLU A 474 -10.93 -3.48 -21.28
N VAL A 475 -11.36 -2.22 -21.30
CA VAL A 475 -12.14 -1.65 -22.40
C VAL A 475 -11.46 -0.38 -22.90
N GLU A 476 -11.43 -0.20 -24.22
CA GLU A 476 -10.89 0.99 -24.88
C GLU A 476 -11.91 1.57 -25.87
N TRP A 477 -11.96 2.89 -25.94
CA TRP A 477 -12.84 3.63 -26.87
C TRP A 477 -12.12 4.85 -27.44
N GLN A 478 -12.77 5.49 -28.41
CA GLN A 478 -12.29 6.76 -28.97
C GLN A 478 -13.10 7.91 -28.34
N SER A 479 -12.38 8.91 -27.83
CA SER A 479 -12.96 10.17 -27.37
C SER A 479 -13.36 11.05 -28.55
N SER A 480 -14.03 12.18 -28.28
CA SER A 480 -14.62 13.05 -29.31
C SER A 480 -13.58 13.70 -30.22
N ASP A 481 -12.33 13.80 -29.77
CA ASP A 481 -11.17 14.29 -30.54
C ASP A 481 -10.34 13.16 -31.19
N GLY A 482 -10.85 11.93 -31.18
CA GLY A 482 -10.18 10.74 -31.74
C GLY A 482 -9.13 10.11 -30.82
N LYS A 483 -8.88 10.68 -29.63
CA LYS A 483 -7.94 10.09 -28.68
C LYS A 483 -8.44 8.73 -28.18
N ARG A 484 -7.54 7.75 -28.09
CA ARG A 484 -7.82 6.46 -27.43
C ARG A 484 -7.81 6.64 -25.91
N VAL A 485 -8.88 6.19 -25.27
CA VAL A 485 -9.06 6.19 -23.81
C VAL A 485 -9.36 4.77 -23.37
N GLY A 486 -8.88 4.39 -22.19
CA GLY A 486 -9.09 3.06 -21.62
C GLY A 486 -9.75 3.09 -20.25
N GLY A 487 -10.08 1.92 -19.73
CA GLY A 487 -10.65 1.75 -18.40
C GLY A 487 -10.95 0.28 -18.13
N VAL A 488 -11.62 0.05 -17.00
CA VAL A 488 -12.09 -1.27 -16.59
C VAL A 488 -13.60 -1.34 -16.80
N LEU A 489 -14.06 -2.41 -17.45
CA LEU A 489 -15.47 -2.75 -17.57
C LEU A 489 -15.77 -3.96 -16.69
N VAL A 490 -16.81 -3.86 -15.86
CA VAL A 490 -17.36 -4.99 -15.12
C VAL A 490 -18.76 -5.28 -15.65
N LYS A 491 -18.97 -6.47 -16.19
CA LYS A 491 -20.27 -6.93 -16.70
C LYS A 491 -21.11 -7.49 -15.53
N PRO A 492 -22.45 -7.46 -15.62
CA PRO A 492 -23.31 -8.10 -14.64
C PRO A 492 -22.97 -9.58 -14.43
N VAL A 493 -23.25 -10.09 -13.23
CA VAL A 493 -23.20 -11.53 -12.97
C VAL A 493 -24.21 -12.24 -13.88
N GLY A 494 -23.74 -13.23 -14.65
CA GLY A 494 -24.59 -13.96 -15.60
C GLY A 494 -24.98 -13.14 -16.84
N TYR A 495 -24.15 -12.19 -17.25
CA TYR A 495 -24.38 -11.39 -18.46
C TYR A 495 -24.60 -12.27 -19.70
N GLU A 496 -25.64 -11.95 -20.47
CA GLU A 496 -25.96 -12.58 -21.75
C GLU A 496 -25.61 -11.62 -22.88
N LYS A 497 -24.79 -12.06 -23.83
CA LYS A 497 -24.36 -11.23 -24.97
C LYS A 497 -25.57 -10.69 -25.73
N GLY A 498 -25.59 -9.38 -25.95
CA GLY A 498 -26.67 -8.68 -26.66
C GLY A 498 -27.80 -8.17 -25.77
N LYS A 499 -27.81 -8.53 -24.48
CA LYS A 499 -28.71 -7.94 -23.49
C LYS A 499 -28.17 -6.58 -23.06
N ARG A 500 -29.03 -5.55 -23.08
CA ARG A 500 -28.71 -4.24 -22.52
C ARG A 500 -28.94 -4.22 -21.01
N CYS A 501 -27.97 -3.70 -20.29
CA CYS A 501 -27.96 -3.66 -18.82
C CYS A 501 -27.95 -2.21 -18.32
N PRO A 502 -28.53 -1.94 -17.14
CA PRO A 502 -28.34 -0.64 -16.51
C PRO A 502 -26.84 -0.42 -16.23
N LEU A 503 -26.39 0.84 -16.29
CA LEU A 503 -24.97 1.20 -16.19
C LEU A 503 -24.68 2.03 -14.94
N ILE A 504 -23.60 1.72 -14.24
CA ILE A 504 -22.97 2.59 -13.25
C ILE A 504 -21.61 3.05 -13.77
N VAL A 505 -21.39 4.35 -13.88
CA VAL A 505 -20.06 4.90 -14.16
C VAL A 505 -19.40 5.22 -12.83
N GLN A 506 -18.32 4.52 -12.47
CA GLN A 506 -17.61 4.70 -11.19
C GLN A 506 -16.22 5.29 -11.43
N ILE A 507 -16.08 6.58 -11.16
CA ILE A 507 -14.92 7.39 -11.53
C ILE A 507 -13.92 7.41 -10.37
N HIS A 508 -12.65 7.11 -10.66
CA HIS A 508 -11.60 7.05 -9.64
C HIS A 508 -11.24 8.44 -9.07
N GLY A 509 -10.78 8.45 -7.81
CA GLY A 509 -10.19 9.61 -7.16
C GLY A 509 -8.73 9.82 -7.57
N GLY A 510 -8.17 10.99 -7.23
CA GLY A 510 -6.84 11.41 -7.69
C GLY A 510 -6.82 11.66 -9.21
N PRO A 511 -6.56 12.90 -9.68
CA PRO A 511 -6.58 13.16 -11.12
C PRO A 511 -5.48 12.34 -11.84
N ALA A 512 -4.28 12.29 -11.24
CA ALA A 512 -3.21 11.36 -11.57
C ALA A 512 -3.33 10.06 -10.76
N GLY A 513 -4.36 9.27 -11.07
CA GLY A 513 -4.51 7.89 -10.61
C GLY A 513 -5.07 7.03 -11.75
N ALA A 514 -5.16 5.73 -11.54
CA ALA A 514 -5.79 4.84 -12.51
C ALA A 514 -6.53 3.71 -11.78
N VAL A 515 -7.70 3.32 -12.30
CA VAL A 515 -8.28 2.02 -11.98
C VAL A 515 -7.54 0.93 -12.74
N VAL A 516 -7.32 -0.20 -12.08
CA VAL A 516 -6.60 -1.37 -12.63
C VAL A 516 -7.41 -2.64 -12.41
N LEU A 517 -6.99 -3.74 -13.04
CA LEU A 517 -7.54 -5.09 -12.92
C LEU A 517 -7.17 -5.75 -11.58
N ASN A 518 -7.49 -5.08 -10.48
CA ASN A 518 -7.45 -5.63 -9.13
C ASN A 518 -8.88 -5.91 -8.63
N PHE A 519 -8.99 -6.37 -7.39
CA PHE A 519 -10.27 -6.69 -6.78
C PHE A 519 -11.01 -5.40 -6.38
N ASN A 520 -11.78 -4.84 -7.31
CA ASN A 520 -12.54 -3.60 -7.16
C ASN A 520 -13.85 -3.79 -6.36
N ALA A 521 -13.74 -4.42 -5.19
CA ALA A 521 -14.81 -4.63 -4.20
C ALA A 521 -14.30 -4.28 -2.80
N SER A 522 -14.16 -2.98 -2.56
CA SER A 522 -13.63 -2.40 -1.33
C SER A 522 -14.35 -1.08 -1.01
N HIS A 523 -14.06 -0.46 0.14
CA HIS A 523 -14.64 0.84 0.45
C HIS A 523 -14.26 1.87 -0.63
N GLY A 524 -15.26 2.47 -1.28
CA GLY A 524 -15.07 3.40 -2.40
C GLY A 524 -15.07 2.77 -3.80
N TYR A 525 -15.01 1.43 -3.92
CA TYR A 525 -15.11 0.67 -5.17
C TYR A 525 -16.13 -0.46 -5.05
N TYR A 526 -17.28 -0.34 -5.72
CA TYR A 526 -18.46 -1.18 -5.50
C TYR A 526 -18.84 -1.99 -6.75
N SER A 527 -17.91 -2.11 -7.71
CA SER A 527 -18.19 -2.63 -9.05
C SER A 527 -18.79 -4.04 -9.04
N HIS A 528 -18.28 -4.95 -8.20
CA HIS A 528 -18.86 -6.30 -8.09
C HIS A 528 -20.19 -6.35 -7.34
N VAL A 529 -20.48 -5.40 -6.43
CA VAL A 529 -21.79 -5.29 -5.77
C VAL A 529 -22.84 -4.86 -6.80
N TYR A 530 -22.53 -3.86 -7.62
CA TYR A 530 -23.40 -3.42 -8.70
C TYR A 530 -23.56 -4.50 -9.78
N ALA A 531 -22.48 -5.20 -10.15
CA ALA A 531 -22.54 -6.34 -11.05
C ALA A 531 -23.45 -7.45 -10.53
N GLY A 532 -23.40 -7.73 -9.23
CA GLY A 532 -24.29 -8.66 -8.56
C GLY A 532 -25.76 -8.23 -8.54
N ALA A 533 -26.01 -6.91 -8.55
CA ALA A 533 -27.33 -6.31 -8.67
C ALA A 533 -27.81 -6.16 -10.13
N GLY A 534 -27.06 -6.66 -11.12
CA GLY A 534 -27.46 -6.66 -12.53
C GLY A 534 -26.98 -5.45 -13.34
N TYR A 535 -26.10 -4.61 -12.80
CA TYR A 535 -25.56 -3.44 -13.48
C TYR A 535 -24.23 -3.75 -14.17
N ALA A 536 -24.02 -3.18 -15.36
CA ALA A 536 -22.67 -3.02 -15.88
C ALA A 536 -21.99 -1.85 -15.13
N CYS A 537 -20.67 -1.92 -14.96
CA CYS A 537 -19.89 -0.82 -14.40
C CYS A 537 -18.77 -0.40 -15.34
N LEU A 538 -18.73 0.89 -15.69
CA LEU A 538 -17.61 1.50 -16.39
C LEU A 538 -16.74 2.28 -15.39
N LEU A 539 -15.46 1.93 -15.31
CA LEU A 539 -14.47 2.61 -14.49
C LEU A 539 -13.44 3.24 -15.43
N PRO A 540 -13.63 4.51 -15.84
CA PRO A 540 -12.82 5.13 -16.88
C PRO A 540 -11.49 5.68 -16.34
N ASN A 541 -10.41 5.51 -17.12
CA ASN A 541 -9.12 6.18 -16.91
C ASN A 541 -9.01 7.36 -17.90
N TYR A 542 -9.75 8.42 -17.60
CA TYR A 542 -9.84 9.65 -18.38
C TYR A 542 -8.48 10.35 -18.53
N ARG A 543 -8.35 11.30 -19.48
CA ARG A 543 -7.15 12.15 -19.57
C ARG A 543 -6.84 12.81 -18.23
N GLY A 544 -5.60 12.65 -17.77
CA GLY A 544 -5.21 12.96 -16.40
C GLY A 544 -4.73 11.73 -15.64
N SER A 545 -5.32 10.56 -15.91
CA SER A 545 -4.97 9.30 -15.26
C SER A 545 -3.51 8.89 -15.52
N THR A 546 -2.93 8.15 -14.58
CA THR A 546 -1.60 7.51 -14.74
C THR A 546 -1.69 6.25 -15.61
N ASN A 547 -0.56 5.60 -15.90
CA ASN A 547 -0.42 4.32 -16.63
C ASN A 547 -0.65 4.37 -18.17
N TYR A 548 -0.99 5.53 -18.74
CA TYR A 548 -1.20 5.73 -20.19
C TYR A 548 -0.18 6.69 -20.82
N GLY A 549 0.98 6.82 -20.19
CA GLY A 549 2.06 7.71 -20.61
C GLY A 549 1.92 9.15 -20.09
N GLU A 550 3.04 9.88 -20.08
CA GLU A 550 3.13 11.24 -19.53
C GLU A 550 2.15 12.18 -20.23
N ARG A 551 2.06 12.08 -21.55
CA ARG A 551 1.16 12.94 -22.34
C ARG A 551 -0.29 12.75 -21.94
N HIS A 552 -0.73 11.53 -21.62
CA HIS A 552 -2.10 11.30 -21.15
C HIS A 552 -2.32 11.88 -19.76
N LYS A 553 -1.35 11.70 -18.84
CA LYS A 553 -1.37 12.26 -17.48
C LYS A 553 -1.41 13.79 -17.46
N MET A 554 -0.62 14.44 -18.31
CA MET A 554 -0.46 15.91 -18.28
C MET A 554 -1.52 16.70 -19.05
N GLN A 555 -2.24 16.07 -19.98
CA GLN A 555 -3.21 16.77 -20.86
C GLN A 555 -4.39 17.42 -20.12
N ILE A 556 -4.70 16.96 -18.91
CA ILE A 556 -5.73 17.58 -18.06
C ILE A 556 -5.35 18.99 -17.58
N SER A 557 -4.07 19.38 -17.68
CA SER A 557 -3.57 20.70 -17.26
C SER A 557 -4.06 21.82 -18.17
N GLY A 558 -4.70 22.83 -17.59
CA GLY A 558 -5.30 23.97 -18.31
C GLY A 558 -6.71 23.71 -18.83
N ASP A 559 -7.17 22.46 -18.82
CA ASP A 559 -8.53 22.07 -19.22
C ASP A 559 -9.03 20.91 -18.36
N TYR A 560 -9.07 21.16 -17.04
CA TYR A 560 -9.30 20.11 -16.06
C TYR A 560 -10.61 19.35 -16.28
N PHE A 561 -11.68 20.04 -16.69
CA PHE A 561 -13.02 19.48 -16.78
C PHE A 561 -13.44 19.00 -18.19
N ARG A 562 -13.23 19.78 -19.25
CA ARG A 562 -13.90 19.46 -20.52
C ARG A 562 -13.38 18.15 -21.14
N GLN A 563 -12.06 18.00 -21.18
CA GLN A 563 -11.42 16.81 -21.79
C GLN A 563 -11.75 15.51 -21.06
N GLY A 564 -11.66 15.51 -19.72
CA GLY A 564 -12.00 14.32 -18.93
C GLY A 564 -13.49 13.97 -19.01
N TYR A 565 -14.37 14.98 -19.04
CA TYR A 565 -15.81 14.76 -19.24
C TYR A 565 -16.10 14.09 -20.60
N GLU A 566 -15.51 14.59 -21.69
CA GLU A 566 -15.64 14.00 -23.02
C GLU A 566 -15.15 12.54 -23.06
N ASP A 567 -14.00 12.27 -22.42
CA ASP A 567 -13.46 10.91 -22.32
C ASP A 567 -14.42 9.96 -21.59
N ILE A 568 -15.06 10.42 -20.52
CA ILE A 568 -16.02 9.62 -19.74
C ILE A 568 -17.30 9.39 -20.56
N MET A 569 -17.88 10.44 -21.13
CA MET A 569 -19.17 10.36 -21.82
C MET A 569 -19.09 9.57 -23.12
N THR A 570 -18.00 9.69 -23.87
CA THR A 570 -17.78 8.85 -25.06
C THR A 570 -17.58 7.37 -24.72
N GLY A 571 -17.07 7.06 -23.53
CA GLY A 571 -17.03 5.68 -23.02
C GLY A 571 -18.43 5.13 -22.74
N VAL A 572 -19.31 5.95 -22.16
CA VAL A 572 -20.73 5.62 -22.00
C VAL A 572 -21.39 5.39 -23.36
N ASP A 573 -21.16 6.29 -24.32
CA ASP A 573 -21.71 6.17 -25.68
C ASP A 573 -21.22 4.92 -26.40
N HIS A 574 -19.95 4.57 -26.22
CA HIS A 574 -19.39 3.33 -26.73
C HIS A 574 -20.14 2.10 -26.21
N LEU A 575 -20.38 2.01 -24.89
CA LEU A 575 -21.10 0.88 -24.29
C LEU A 575 -22.57 0.80 -24.74
N ILE A 576 -23.23 1.93 -24.97
CA ILE A 576 -24.59 1.97 -25.53
C ILE A 576 -24.57 1.49 -26.98
N LYS A 577 -23.62 1.98 -27.78
CA LYS A 577 -23.50 1.67 -29.21
C LYS A 577 -23.26 0.18 -29.45
N ILE A 578 -22.43 -0.47 -28.65
CA ILE A 578 -22.19 -1.92 -28.75
C ILE A 578 -23.35 -2.77 -28.17
N GLY A 579 -24.40 -2.13 -27.64
CA GLY A 579 -25.58 -2.80 -27.11
C GLY A 579 -25.41 -3.41 -25.72
N LEU A 580 -24.40 -3.00 -24.96
CA LEU A 580 -24.15 -3.49 -23.60
C LEU A 580 -24.89 -2.64 -22.57
N ALA A 581 -24.86 -1.31 -22.69
CA ALA A 581 -25.52 -0.40 -21.77
C ALA A 581 -26.90 0.05 -22.26
N ASP A 582 -27.83 0.14 -21.32
CA ASP A 582 -29.13 0.78 -21.50
C ASP A 582 -29.03 2.28 -21.18
N GLY A 583 -29.11 3.11 -22.22
CA GLY A 583 -28.97 4.56 -22.13
C GLY A 583 -30.04 5.25 -21.28
N ASP A 584 -31.17 4.60 -20.97
CA ASP A 584 -32.24 5.17 -20.14
C ASP A 584 -32.10 4.81 -18.66
N ARG A 585 -31.19 3.89 -18.31
CA ARG A 585 -30.99 3.37 -16.96
C ARG A 585 -29.53 3.48 -16.52
N MET A 586 -29.08 4.70 -16.27
CA MET A 586 -27.68 4.98 -15.90
C MET A 586 -27.56 5.74 -14.59
N GLY A 587 -26.51 5.45 -13.82
CA GLY A 587 -26.06 6.24 -12.67
C GLY A 587 -24.56 6.53 -12.76
N VAL A 588 -24.10 7.56 -12.07
CA VAL A 588 -22.66 7.91 -11.99
C VAL A 588 -22.24 8.20 -10.56
N MET A 589 -21.01 7.82 -10.22
CA MET A 589 -20.43 8.10 -8.92
C MET A 589 -18.91 8.26 -8.95
N GLY A 590 -18.37 8.83 -7.88
CA GLY A 590 -16.93 8.93 -7.66
C GLY A 590 -16.59 9.56 -6.31
N TRP A 591 -15.36 9.35 -5.86
CA TRP A 591 -14.83 9.92 -4.61
C TRP A 591 -13.66 10.87 -4.89
N SER A 592 -13.51 11.96 -4.13
CA SER A 592 -12.48 12.98 -4.32
C SER A 592 -12.51 13.56 -5.73
N ALA A 593 -11.45 13.42 -6.54
CA ALA A 593 -11.45 13.85 -7.95
C ALA A 593 -12.59 13.22 -8.76
N GLY A 594 -12.95 11.96 -8.50
CA GLY A 594 -14.14 11.33 -9.10
C GLY A 594 -15.45 12.02 -8.69
N GLY A 595 -15.51 12.57 -7.47
CA GLY A 595 -16.62 13.41 -7.02
C GLY A 595 -16.68 14.75 -7.75
N HIS A 596 -15.54 15.33 -8.17
CA HIS A 596 -15.54 16.51 -9.05
C HIS A 596 -16.25 16.21 -10.37
N TRP A 597 -15.98 15.03 -10.93
CA TRP A 597 -16.61 14.58 -12.16
C TRP A 597 -18.10 14.26 -11.98
N SER A 598 -18.49 13.61 -10.88
CA SER A 598 -19.90 13.46 -10.53
C SER A 598 -20.62 14.81 -10.48
N ASN A 599 -20.03 15.81 -9.82
CA ASN A 599 -20.60 17.16 -9.73
C ASN A 599 -20.69 17.84 -11.11
N TRP A 600 -19.67 17.68 -11.95
CA TRP A 600 -19.66 18.23 -13.30
C TRP A 600 -20.73 17.57 -14.19
N ILE A 601 -20.82 16.25 -14.20
CA ILE A 601 -21.82 15.50 -14.97
C ILE A 601 -23.24 15.89 -14.55
N LEU A 602 -23.49 16.08 -13.25
CA LEU A 602 -24.79 16.54 -12.73
C LEU A 602 -25.27 17.84 -13.37
N THR A 603 -24.37 18.76 -13.72
CA THR A 603 -24.73 20.07 -14.25
C THR A 603 -24.70 20.15 -15.78
N HIS A 604 -24.23 19.11 -16.47
CA HIS A 604 -24.02 19.12 -17.93
C HIS A 604 -24.91 18.16 -18.72
N THR A 605 -25.59 17.21 -18.06
CA THR A 605 -26.47 16.26 -18.74
C THR A 605 -27.56 15.71 -17.84
N ASN A 606 -28.70 15.31 -18.43
CA ASN A 606 -29.81 14.64 -17.76
C ASN A 606 -29.87 13.12 -18.03
N ARG A 607 -28.83 12.57 -18.68
CA ARG A 607 -28.75 11.16 -19.07
C ARG A 607 -28.68 10.20 -17.87
N PHE A 608 -28.14 10.64 -16.74
CA PHE A 608 -28.04 9.83 -15.52
C PHE A 608 -29.22 10.05 -14.60
N LYS A 609 -29.84 8.97 -14.11
CA LYS A 609 -31.00 9.00 -13.21
C LYS A 609 -30.61 9.13 -11.73
N ALA A 610 -29.35 8.83 -11.40
CA ALA A 610 -28.80 8.97 -10.06
C ALA A 610 -27.33 9.37 -10.11
N ILE A 611 -26.92 10.22 -9.16
CA ILE A 611 -25.54 10.70 -9.02
C ILE A 611 -25.11 10.61 -7.57
N SER A 612 -23.89 10.13 -7.33
CA SER A 612 -23.26 10.12 -6.00
C SER A 612 -21.90 10.84 -6.04
N SER A 613 -21.75 11.86 -5.19
CA SER A 613 -20.52 12.65 -5.07
C SER A 613 -19.93 12.46 -3.68
N GLY A 614 -18.84 11.70 -3.57
CA GLY A 614 -18.13 11.48 -2.32
C GLY A 614 -16.93 12.42 -2.20
N ALA A 615 -16.88 13.26 -1.16
CA ALA A 615 -15.78 14.20 -0.92
C ALA A 615 -15.35 15.03 -2.16
N GLY A 616 -16.28 15.29 -3.09
CA GLY A 616 -16.01 16.05 -4.30
C GLY A 616 -16.07 17.55 -4.04
N ALA A 617 -14.99 18.27 -4.33
CA ALA A 617 -15.00 19.72 -4.27
C ALA A 617 -16.06 20.33 -5.21
N VAL A 618 -16.85 21.25 -4.67
CA VAL A 618 -17.90 22.00 -5.39
C VAL A 618 -17.50 23.45 -5.68
N ASN A 619 -16.49 23.98 -4.98
CA ASN A 619 -15.93 25.31 -5.20
C ASN A 619 -14.40 25.25 -5.07
N TRP A 620 -13.71 25.46 -6.18
CA TRP A 620 -12.26 25.33 -6.26
C TRP A 620 -11.51 26.55 -5.71
N THR A 621 -12.13 27.74 -5.68
CA THR A 621 -11.56 28.91 -5.01
C THR A 621 -11.47 28.68 -3.50
N SER A 622 -12.56 28.21 -2.90
CA SER A 622 -12.57 27.84 -1.47
C SER A 622 -11.61 26.69 -1.18
N MET A 623 -11.58 25.66 -2.04
CA MET A 623 -10.62 24.56 -1.90
C MET A 623 -9.17 25.06 -1.96
N TYR A 624 -8.84 25.92 -2.91
CA TYR A 624 -7.50 26.50 -3.04
C TYR A 624 -7.11 27.32 -1.80
N ALA A 625 -8.02 28.14 -1.29
CA ALA A 625 -7.76 29.00 -0.14
C ALA A 625 -7.65 28.23 1.20
N GLN A 626 -8.30 27.07 1.32
CA GLN A 626 -8.46 26.36 2.60
C GLN A 626 -7.79 24.97 2.65
N SER A 627 -7.14 24.52 1.56
CA SER A 627 -6.39 23.26 1.52
C SER A 627 -4.87 23.50 1.45
N ASP A 628 -4.10 22.44 1.29
CA ASP A 628 -2.63 22.38 1.17
C ASP A 628 -2.16 21.79 -0.16
N ILE A 629 -3.09 21.74 -1.13
CA ILE A 629 -2.87 21.22 -2.48
C ILE A 629 -2.89 22.36 -3.51
N GLN A 630 -2.56 23.58 -3.11
CA GLN A 630 -2.55 24.77 -3.99
C GLN A 630 -1.76 24.51 -5.26
N ARG A 631 -0.55 23.94 -5.14
CA ARG A 631 0.33 23.75 -6.29
C ARG A 631 -0.25 22.85 -7.38
N GLY A 632 -0.93 21.78 -6.98
CA GLY A 632 -1.65 20.91 -7.90
C GLY A 632 -2.80 21.64 -8.59
N ARG A 633 -3.53 22.50 -7.86
CA ARG A 633 -4.59 23.34 -8.44
C ARG A 633 -4.04 24.34 -9.43
N GLU A 634 -2.90 24.99 -9.13
CA GLU A 634 -2.25 25.91 -10.06
C GLU A 634 -1.79 25.19 -11.33
N PHE A 635 -1.30 23.95 -11.22
CA PHE A 635 -1.00 23.13 -12.38
C PHE A 635 -2.24 22.87 -13.23
N TYR A 636 -3.37 22.51 -12.63
CA TYR A 636 -4.60 22.24 -13.38
C TYR A 636 -5.21 23.51 -14.01
N TYR A 637 -5.02 24.68 -13.41
CA TYR A 637 -5.54 25.96 -13.93
C TYR A 637 -4.55 26.75 -14.79
N LYS A 638 -3.27 26.34 -14.85
CA LYS A 638 -2.15 27.15 -15.36
C LYS A 638 -2.04 28.51 -14.65
N GLY A 639 -2.41 28.57 -13.36
CA GLY A 639 -2.47 29.78 -12.56
C GLY A 639 -3.41 29.62 -11.36
N ARG A 640 -3.62 30.70 -10.60
CA ARG A 640 -4.56 30.69 -9.47
C ARG A 640 -6.01 30.62 -9.98
N PRO A 641 -6.93 29.97 -9.25
CA PRO A 641 -8.31 29.78 -9.70
C PRO A 641 -9.21 31.01 -9.45
N TYR A 642 -8.67 32.23 -9.51
CA TYR A 642 -9.37 33.50 -9.30
C TYR A 642 -8.67 34.68 -9.97
#